data_AF-W1Q5J7-F1
#
_entry.id   AF-W1Q5J7-F1
#
_cell.length_a   1.000
_cell.length_b   1.000
_cell.length_c   1.000
_cell.angle_alpha   90.00
_cell.angle_beta   90.00
_cell.angle_gamma   90.00
#
_symmetry.space_group_name_H-M   'P 1'
#
loop_
_entity.id
_entity.type
_entity.pdbx_description
1 polymer ?
#
loop_
_entity_poly.entity_id
_entity_poly.type
_entity_poly.pdbx_seq_one_letter_code
_entity_poly.pdbx_strand_id
1 'polypeptide(L)'
;MVLQVFASSLVALAQEAATPASPATEAVQPATENAANGEEGKEDTAQEGDAEADAQAGHFPQAQVQPSQYEMTTNFTINTHPVQKNGKYGEGKFYITPTYKIPNKVTLKNGDTLTYTVPNVFQVEATGLTEVSAGGEVVGNVVVDPATNTATLTITNEAYFAKLNEEKTLTMSFTAVWADSVPKNVVQNFTMPGAGDYALTRIVVDEDPTGYTKWGVQNKDNPELIDWRIRVNRYAKAGVTNVVIKDAIPEGQEFVGEMTGYYFTDWENGTRVDSFAGTTITNEDDNNFTVIPNKGGSLDGRGLYLIYQTRITEPVDPVTKRAINHVSFTSDTDKQEFDGFAPLKTTDGVGTGARSDVVVFQVNKKLEGRQLKAQEFDFQLVNAADNSVVATAKNDDNGLVKFKKVKFKTEGEFTYKIREFKGDLPGVTYDENEITATVKVTDKAGAKTAQVTYDREAFTNTYKAAATSLVVKASKKLAGATLAADQFTFELVDKATGQVVGTAKNKADGSVEFPALNYDAAGNHTYTIREVNDQKPGYSYDDKTLEVTVAITDNGQGQLEAKATYASEEGFANTYKAAATSLVVKASKKLAGATLVADQFTFELVDKDGKVVGTAKNKADGSVEFPALSFDAAGDYSFKIREKNEGAAGYTYDASEFDLTVAVTDNGQGQLEAKASNAKPAEFSNSYKAGAASLVVDAKTVIKKGPKEEDVPVKKDQFTLELVDKDGKVLHALKNDENGKVVFPALTFDAAGEYTYTLRQVKGSEPGMTYDDKIYTVKVTVSDNGQGQLLVQAENATGVVFVNRLAETSQTEDPGKDPGKKEEKQLPKTGEASSILLIGLGFVLVIVAGFVVRREQVKN
;
A
#
# COMPACT_ATOMS: atom_id res chain seq x y z
N MET A 1 -16.02 17.32 -24.71
CA MET A 1 -17.15 18.19 -24.31
C MET A 1 -17.13 18.26 -22.80
N VAL A 2 -17.12 19.48 -22.24
CA VAL A 2 -17.12 19.90 -20.81
C VAL A 2 -16.93 18.83 -19.72
N LEU A 3 -15.84 18.99 -18.95
CA LEU A 3 -15.63 18.41 -17.62
C LEU A 3 -16.14 19.42 -16.57
N GLN A 4 -16.90 19.00 -15.55
CA GLN A 4 -17.35 19.92 -14.50
C GLN A 4 -17.30 19.31 -13.08
N VAL A 5 -16.31 19.77 -12.33
CA VAL A 5 -16.25 20.06 -10.88
C VAL A 5 -17.32 19.45 -9.96
N PHE A 6 -16.85 18.72 -8.94
CA PHE A 6 -17.37 18.82 -7.56
C PHE A 6 -16.21 19.12 -6.61
N ALA A 7 -16.47 19.92 -5.57
CA ALA A 7 -15.47 20.36 -4.61
C ALA A 7 -16.04 20.39 -3.18
N SER A 8 -15.14 20.18 -2.21
CA SER A 8 -15.32 20.42 -0.76
C SER A 8 -16.18 19.38 0.01
N SER A 9 -15.93 19.11 1.30
CA SER A 9 -15.08 19.81 2.29
C SER A 9 -14.34 18.87 3.27
N LEU A 10 -13.42 19.47 4.05
CA LEU A 10 -12.42 18.86 4.91
C LEU A 10 -12.95 17.98 6.07
N VAL A 11 -12.11 17.02 6.45
CA VAL A 11 -12.12 16.31 7.74
C VAL A 11 -11.50 17.20 8.82
N ALA A 12 -12.02 17.13 10.06
CA ALA A 12 -11.38 17.65 11.27
C ALA A 12 -11.16 16.52 12.28
N LEU A 13 -9.99 16.50 12.92
CA LEU A 13 -9.60 15.50 13.92
C LEU A 13 -10.25 15.80 15.29
N ALA A 14 -10.58 14.73 16.02
CA ALA A 14 -10.49 14.69 17.49
C ALA A 14 -10.13 13.25 17.91
N GLN A 15 -9.21 13.11 18.86
CA GLN A 15 -8.61 11.84 19.26
C GLN A 15 -8.62 11.73 20.80
N GLU A 16 -9.11 10.60 21.34
CA GLU A 16 -8.76 9.90 22.61
C GLU A 16 -8.60 10.69 23.95
N ALA A 17 -8.89 10.15 25.14
CA ALA A 17 -9.40 8.84 25.60
C ALA A 17 -9.82 8.92 27.10
N ALA A 18 -10.17 7.75 27.67
CA ALA A 18 -10.07 7.34 29.08
C ALA A 18 -11.38 7.10 29.88
N THR A 19 -11.70 5.81 30.02
CA THR A 19 -12.46 5.13 31.10
C THR A 19 -11.62 5.06 32.41
N PRO A 20 -12.07 4.50 33.57
CA PRO A 20 -13.23 3.61 33.81
C PRO A 20 -14.05 3.86 35.13
N ALA A 21 -14.91 2.88 35.45
CA ALA A 21 -15.39 2.44 36.78
C ALA A 21 -16.87 2.71 37.18
N SER A 22 -17.63 1.61 37.19
CA SER A 22 -18.79 1.32 38.07
C SER A 22 -18.26 0.69 39.40
N PRO A 23 -19.04 0.38 40.48
CA PRO A 23 -20.50 0.18 40.51
C PRO A 23 -21.25 0.66 41.80
N ALA A 24 -22.51 0.20 41.93
CA ALA A 24 -23.24 -0.15 43.16
C ALA A 24 -24.34 0.81 43.72
N THR A 25 -25.58 0.48 43.33
CA THR A 25 -26.77 0.19 44.16
C THR A 25 -27.32 1.13 45.25
N GLU A 26 -28.63 1.38 45.09
CA GLU A 26 -29.73 1.33 46.09
C GLU A 26 -30.01 2.42 47.15
N ALA A 27 -31.30 2.81 47.12
CA ALA A 27 -32.24 2.98 48.25
C ALA A 27 -32.55 4.38 48.85
N VAL A 28 -33.79 4.82 48.54
CA VAL A 28 -34.85 5.28 49.46
C VAL A 28 -34.64 6.56 50.31
N GLN A 29 -35.41 7.61 49.93
CA GLN A 29 -36.26 8.55 50.74
C GLN A 29 -35.73 9.18 52.07
N PRO A 30 -36.16 10.42 52.43
CA PRO A 30 -37.57 10.69 52.78
C PRO A 30 -38.15 12.04 52.29
N ALA A 31 -39.42 12.25 52.58
CA ALA A 31 -40.21 13.44 52.24
C ALA A 31 -40.32 14.45 53.39
N THR A 32 -40.79 15.67 53.09
CA THR A 32 -41.49 16.56 54.04
C THR A 32 -42.66 17.26 53.35
N GLU A 33 -43.78 17.33 54.03
CA GLU A 33 -45.07 17.86 53.57
C GLU A 33 -45.14 19.41 53.64
N ASN A 34 -46.11 20.01 52.93
CA ASN A 34 -47.13 20.81 53.63
C ASN A 34 -48.43 20.98 52.82
N ALA A 35 -49.54 20.96 53.55
CA ALA A 35 -50.87 20.49 53.15
C ALA A 35 -51.86 21.55 52.59
N ALA A 36 -53.10 21.08 52.39
CA ALA A 36 -54.39 21.79 52.22
C ALA A 36 -54.66 22.47 50.87
N ASN A 37 -55.86 22.41 50.27
CA ASN A 37 -57.14 21.68 50.48
C ASN A 37 -57.79 21.57 49.08
N GLY A 38 -58.71 20.68 48.72
CA GLY A 38 -59.48 19.57 49.34
C GLY A 38 -60.31 18.95 48.18
N GLU A 39 -61.22 17.99 48.28
CA GLU A 39 -61.78 17.11 49.32
C GLU A 39 -62.17 15.80 48.55
N GLU A 40 -61.82 14.62 49.05
CA GLU A 40 -62.73 13.59 49.63
C GLU A 40 -63.85 13.06 48.70
N GLY A 41 -64.14 11.75 48.63
CA GLY A 41 -63.60 10.59 49.36
C GLY A 41 -63.72 9.31 48.52
N LYS A 42 -62.80 8.35 48.70
CA LYS A 42 -62.99 7.12 49.50
C LYS A 42 -64.02 6.13 48.93
N GLU A 43 -63.51 5.04 48.36
CA GLU A 43 -64.10 3.70 48.50
C GLU A 43 -63.54 3.05 49.77
N ASP A 44 -64.36 2.25 50.47
CA ASP A 44 -63.88 1.34 51.52
C ASP A 44 -64.77 0.08 51.59
N THR A 45 -64.13 -1.04 51.88
CA THR A 45 -64.69 -2.36 52.29
C THR A 45 -65.64 -3.18 51.37
N ALA A 46 -65.16 -4.41 51.10
CA ALA A 46 -65.81 -5.72 51.33
C ALA A 46 -66.64 -6.43 50.23
N GLN A 47 -66.26 -7.72 50.03
CA GLN A 47 -67.14 -8.85 49.64
C GLN A 47 -68.38 -8.92 50.57
N GLU A 48 -69.52 -9.52 50.24
CA GLU A 48 -69.78 -10.70 49.39
C GLU A 48 -71.30 -10.78 49.08
N GLY A 49 -71.73 -11.38 47.97
CA GLY A 49 -73.16 -11.70 47.75
C GLY A 49 -73.59 -11.81 46.28
N ASP A 50 -74.09 -13.00 45.89
CA ASP A 50 -74.61 -13.28 44.55
C ASP A 50 -75.96 -12.59 44.27
N ALA A 51 -76.08 -11.98 43.09
CA ALA A 51 -77.35 -11.70 42.41
C ALA A 51 -77.14 -11.45 40.90
N GLU A 52 -77.96 -12.04 40.04
CA GLU A 52 -77.97 -11.81 38.59
C GLU A 52 -78.56 -10.43 38.23
N ALA A 53 -77.86 -9.62 37.42
CA ALA A 53 -78.47 -8.62 36.52
C ALA A 53 -77.44 -8.01 35.52
N ASP A 54 -77.84 -7.91 34.25
CA ASP A 54 -77.30 -7.08 33.15
C ASP A 54 -75.79 -6.82 33.02
N ALA A 55 -75.19 -7.48 32.02
CA ALA A 55 -73.90 -7.09 31.46
C ALA A 55 -74.01 -5.81 30.61
N GLN A 56 -73.76 -4.64 31.21
CA GLN A 56 -73.63 -3.39 30.44
C GLN A 56 -72.41 -3.42 29.50
N ALA A 57 -72.65 -3.09 28.24
CA ALA A 57 -71.64 -3.11 27.19
C ALA A 57 -70.55 -2.05 27.38
N GLY A 58 -69.36 -2.47 27.81
CA GLY A 58 -68.16 -1.64 27.78
C GLY A 58 -67.82 -1.23 26.34
N HIS A 59 -67.87 0.08 26.06
CA HIS A 59 -67.44 0.65 24.79
C HIS A 59 -65.91 0.52 24.61
N PHE A 60 -65.48 -0.59 24.01
CA PHE A 60 -64.17 -0.64 23.34
C PHE A 60 -64.20 0.30 22.12
N PRO A 61 -63.12 1.02 21.81
CA PRO A 61 -63.06 1.88 20.63
C PRO A 61 -63.13 1.01 19.36
N GLN A 62 -64.30 1.01 18.71
CA GLN A 62 -64.54 0.23 17.49
C GLN A 62 -63.68 0.77 16.35
N ALA A 63 -62.68 -0.02 15.95
CA ALA A 63 -61.81 0.29 14.82
C ALA A 63 -62.25 -0.53 13.59
N GLN A 64 -62.68 0.14 12.52
CA GLN A 64 -62.98 -0.56 11.29
C GLN A 64 -61.68 -1.10 10.68
N VAL A 65 -61.59 -2.42 10.49
CA VAL A 65 -60.51 -3.04 9.72
C VAL A 65 -60.61 -2.49 8.30
N GLN A 66 -59.54 -1.86 7.81
CA GLN A 66 -59.60 -1.13 6.55
C GLN A 66 -59.72 -2.10 5.36
N PRO A 67 -60.45 -1.75 4.29
CA PRO A 67 -60.57 -2.61 3.10
C PRO A 67 -59.24 -2.99 2.41
N SER A 68 -58.13 -2.32 2.71
CA SER A 68 -56.78 -2.67 2.26
C SER A 68 -56.10 -3.76 3.12
N GLN A 69 -56.73 -4.16 4.23
CA GLN A 69 -56.24 -5.14 5.20
C GLN A 69 -56.94 -6.49 5.08
N TYR A 70 -57.83 -6.69 4.10
CA TYR A 70 -58.47 -7.98 3.82
C TYR A 70 -58.78 -8.15 2.33
N GLU A 71 -58.88 -9.40 1.89
CA GLU A 71 -59.53 -9.76 0.62
C GLU A 71 -60.99 -10.18 0.93
N MET A 72 -61.98 -9.64 0.22
CA MET A 72 -63.39 -9.98 0.42
C MET A 72 -64.00 -10.59 -0.84
N THR A 73 -64.61 -11.76 -0.70
CA THR A 73 -65.46 -12.39 -1.72
C THR A 73 -66.87 -12.55 -1.16
N THR A 74 -67.88 -12.69 -2.01
CA THR A 74 -69.27 -12.85 -1.56
C THR A 74 -70.00 -13.88 -2.41
N ASN A 75 -70.56 -14.89 -1.76
CA ASN A 75 -71.54 -15.76 -2.40
C ASN A 75 -72.91 -15.08 -2.33
N PHE A 76 -73.57 -14.94 -3.49
CA PHE A 76 -74.85 -14.27 -3.60
C PHE A 76 -75.86 -15.20 -4.28
N THR A 77 -76.81 -15.69 -3.50
CA THR A 77 -77.76 -16.73 -3.95
C THR A 77 -79.21 -16.31 -3.69
N ILE A 78 -80.12 -16.86 -4.47
CA ILE A 78 -81.56 -16.88 -4.17
C ILE A 78 -81.98 -18.34 -4.21
N ASN A 79 -82.79 -18.78 -3.24
CA ASN A 79 -83.40 -20.12 -3.31
C ASN A 79 -82.37 -21.26 -3.52
N THR A 80 -81.24 -21.19 -2.79
CA THR A 80 -80.03 -22.06 -2.87
C THR A 80 -79.26 -22.05 -4.20
N HIS A 81 -79.61 -21.18 -5.15
CA HIS A 81 -78.97 -21.09 -6.47
C HIS A 81 -78.24 -19.74 -6.64
N PRO A 82 -77.05 -19.70 -7.28
CA PRO A 82 -76.35 -18.45 -7.57
C PRO A 82 -77.21 -17.47 -8.40
N VAL A 83 -77.26 -16.22 -7.95
CA VAL A 83 -77.97 -15.16 -8.67
C VAL A 83 -77.28 -14.92 -10.02
N GLN A 84 -78.06 -14.97 -11.10
CA GLN A 84 -77.58 -14.74 -12.46
C GLN A 84 -77.48 -13.24 -12.73
N LYS A 85 -76.37 -12.78 -13.33
CA LYS A 85 -76.07 -11.34 -13.46
C LYS A 85 -77.14 -10.51 -14.17
N ASN A 86 -77.86 -11.09 -15.13
CA ASN A 86 -78.96 -10.45 -15.87
C ASN A 86 -80.33 -11.06 -15.52
N GLY A 87 -80.46 -11.65 -14.33
CA GLY A 87 -81.62 -12.42 -13.92
C GLY A 87 -82.86 -11.56 -13.62
N LYS A 88 -84.04 -12.16 -13.81
CA LYS A 88 -85.32 -11.62 -13.37
C LYS A 88 -85.82 -12.44 -12.20
N TYR A 89 -86.12 -11.78 -11.07
CA TYR A 89 -86.50 -12.48 -9.84
C TYR A 89 -87.76 -11.89 -9.22
N GLY A 90 -88.59 -12.78 -8.68
CA GLY A 90 -89.79 -12.45 -7.94
C GLY A 90 -89.49 -11.86 -6.56
N GLU A 91 -90.54 -11.68 -5.76
CA GLU A 91 -90.37 -11.47 -4.32
C GLU A 91 -89.77 -12.74 -3.69
N GLY A 92 -88.78 -12.57 -2.81
CA GLY A 92 -88.05 -13.69 -2.18
C GLY A 92 -86.80 -13.21 -1.47
N LYS A 93 -86.19 -14.10 -0.68
CA LYS A 93 -84.96 -13.81 0.09
C LYS A 93 -83.72 -14.17 -0.71
N PHE A 94 -82.81 -13.21 -0.75
CA PHE A 94 -81.44 -13.37 -1.24
C PHE A 94 -80.52 -13.61 -0.05
N TYR A 95 -79.68 -14.63 -0.14
CA TYR A 95 -78.66 -14.95 0.87
C TYR A 95 -77.33 -14.34 0.42
N ILE A 96 -76.73 -13.56 1.32
CA ILE A 96 -75.52 -12.78 1.11
C ILE A 96 -74.48 -13.32 2.09
N THR A 97 -73.43 -13.95 1.58
CA THR A 97 -72.42 -14.63 2.39
C THR A 97 -71.02 -14.09 2.09
N PRO A 98 -70.62 -12.94 2.67
CA PRO A 98 -69.28 -12.40 2.51
C PRO A 98 -68.26 -13.19 3.33
N THR A 99 -67.10 -13.44 2.70
CA THR A 99 -65.94 -14.08 3.31
C THR A 99 -64.76 -13.12 3.23
N TYR A 100 -64.21 -12.79 4.40
CA TYR A 100 -63.06 -11.93 4.61
C TYR A 100 -61.84 -12.79 4.88
N LYS A 101 -60.82 -12.68 4.03
CA LYS A 101 -59.52 -13.35 4.20
C LYS A 101 -58.50 -12.32 4.67
N ILE A 102 -57.99 -12.51 5.88
CA ILE A 102 -57.15 -11.56 6.61
C ILE A 102 -55.67 -11.97 6.49
N PRO A 103 -54.79 -11.19 5.82
CA PRO A 103 -53.39 -11.55 5.64
C PRO A 103 -52.65 -11.78 6.97
N ASN A 104 -51.64 -12.66 6.97
CA ASN A 104 -50.87 -13.03 8.18
C ASN A 104 -50.28 -11.81 8.92
N LYS A 105 -49.92 -10.74 8.18
CA LYS A 105 -49.39 -9.47 8.74
C LYS A 105 -50.42 -8.62 9.51
N VAL A 106 -51.71 -8.88 9.35
CA VAL A 106 -52.78 -8.12 10.00
C VAL A 106 -53.13 -8.81 11.31
N THR A 107 -53.02 -8.06 12.40
CA THR A 107 -53.46 -8.44 13.75
C THR A 107 -54.90 -7.99 13.91
N LEU A 108 -55.78 -8.88 14.39
CA LEU A 108 -57.17 -8.57 14.72
C LEU A 108 -57.25 -8.36 16.24
N LYS A 109 -57.94 -7.30 16.66
CA LYS A 109 -58.12 -6.91 18.07
C LYS A 109 -59.57 -6.98 18.50
N ASN A 110 -59.81 -7.04 19.81
CA ASN A 110 -61.16 -6.93 20.35
C ASN A 110 -61.77 -5.57 20.00
N GLY A 111 -62.98 -5.58 19.42
CA GLY A 111 -63.66 -4.39 18.92
C GLY A 111 -63.34 -4.01 17.48
N ASP A 112 -62.42 -4.71 16.80
CA ASP A 112 -62.20 -4.52 15.36
C ASP A 112 -63.47 -4.92 14.58
N THR A 113 -63.88 -4.14 13.57
CA THR A 113 -65.11 -4.40 12.79
C THR A 113 -64.86 -4.65 11.30
N LEU A 114 -65.65 -5.57 10.75
CA LEU A 114 -65.76 -5.88 9.32
C LEU A 114 -67.22 -5.65 8.89
N THR A 115 -67.46 -4.54 8.19
CA THR A 115 -68.81 -4.14 7.75
C THR A 115 -69.03 -4.47 6.28
N TYR A 116 -70.20 -5.04 5.99
CA TYR A 116 -70.75 -5.23 4.66
C TYR A 116 -71.94 -4.28 4.45
N THR A 117 -71.88 -3.41 3.46
CA THR A 117 -73.02 -2.55 3.08
C THR A 117 -73.80 -3.20 1.94
N VAL A 118 -75.10 -3.40 2.14
CA VAL A 118 -75.98 -3.98 1.14
C VAL A 118 -76.39 -2.90 0.12
N PRO A 119 -76.30 -3.17 -1.20
CA PRO A 119 -76.76 -2.22 -2.22
C PRO A 119 -78.24 -1.86 -2.05
N ASN A 120 -78.59 -0.57 -2.16
CA ASN A 120 -79.95 -0.04 -1.92
C ASN A 120 -81.08 -0.60 -2.81
N VAL A 121 -80.77 -1.48 -3.76
CA VAL A 121 -81.77 -2.30 -4.48
C VAL A 121 -82.35 -3.41 -3.58
N PHE A 122 -81.65 -3.75 -2.52
CA PHE A 122 -82.06 -4.69 -1.48
C PHE A 122 -82.10 -4.03 -0.12
N GLN A 123 -82.92 -4.58 0.76
CA GLN A 123 -83.06 -4.19 2.16
C GLN A 123 -82.90 -5.42 3.05
N VAL A 124 -82.10 -5.32 4.11
CA VAL A 124 -82.07 -6.34 5.18
C VAL A 124 -83.30 -6.21 6.07
N GLU A 125 -83.94 -7.33 6.39
CA GLU A 125 -85.32 -7.33 6.91
C GLU A 125 -85.46 -7.19 8.43
N ALA A 126 -84.43 -7.51 9.20
CA ALA A 126 -84.47 -7.53 10.66
C ALA A 126 -83.08 -7.39 11.27
N THR A 127 -83.04 -6.95 12.53
CA THR A 127 -81.84 -6.99 13.35
C THR A 127 -81.63 -8.41 13.89
N GLY A 128 -80.44 -8.96 13.70
CA GLY A 128 -80.04 -10.26 14.23
C GLY A 128 -78.63 -10.19 14.80
N LEU A 129 -78.43 -10.80 15.96
CA LEU A 129 -77.11 -11.03 16.58
C LEU A 129 -76.77 -12.51 16.41
N THR A 130 -75.58 -12.83 15.89
CA THR A 130 -75.10 -14.22 15.86
C THR A 130 -73.62 -14.32 16.15
N GLU A 131 -73.27 -15.26 17.02
CA GLU A 131 -71.88 -15.58 17.34
C GLU A 131 -71.17 -16.26 16.15
N VAL A 132 -69.96 -15.79 15.87
CA VAL A 132 -69.05 -16.35 14.88
C VAL A 132 -68.12 -17.32 15.62
N SER A 133 -68.24 -18.61 15.32
CA SER A 133 -67.39 -19.64 15.94
C SER A 133 -66.20 -20.02 15.05
N ALA A 134 -65.03 -20.23 15.66
CA ALA A 134 -63.82 -20.72 15.01
C ALA A 134 -63.13 -21.77 15.88
N GLY A 135 -62.93 -22.99 15.36
CA GLY A 135 -62.33 -24.09 16.12
C GLY A 135 -63.10 -24.50 17.39
N GLY A 136 -64.37 -24.12 17.52
CA GLY A 136 -65.21 -24.35 18.71
C GLY A 136 -65.20 -23.20 19.73
N GLU A 137 -64.43 -22.14 19.52
CA GLU A 137 -64.45 -20.92 20.35
C GLU A 137 -65.24 -19.80 19.64
N VAL A 138 -65.98 -18.97 20.38
CA VAL A 138 -66.57 -17.73 19.84
C VAL A 138 -65.43 -16.72 19.58
N VAL A 139 -65.42 -16.12 18.38
CA VAL A 139 -64.36 -15.20 17.94
C VAL A 139 -64.85 -13.83 17.45
N GLY A 140 -66.15 -13.69 17.21
CA GLY A 140 -66.77 -12.42 16.88
C GLY A 140 -68.29 -12.51 16.90
N ASN A 141 -68.96 -11.39 16.70
CA ASN A 141 -70.42 -11.28 16.65
C ASN A 141 -70.86 -10.54 15.39
N VAL A 142 -71.81 -11.09 14.63
CA VAL A 142 -72.45 -10.44 13.48
C VAL A 142 -73.70 -9.71 13.96
N VAL A 143 -73.82 -8.43 13.60
CA VAL A 143 -75.04 -7.62 13.77
C VAL A 143 -75.52 -7.14 12.41
N VAL A 144 -76.74 -7.50 12.03
CA VAL A 144 -77.42 -6.95 10.84
C VAL A 144 -78.27 -5.74 11.27
N ASP A 145 -78.23 -4.64 10.51
CA ASP A 145 -78.99 -3.41 10.82
C ASP A 145 -79.77 -2.89 9.59
N PRO A 146 -81.11 -2.97 9.62
CA PRO A 146 -82.00 -2.39 8.59
C PRO A 146 -81.92 -0.87 8.46
N ALA A 147 -81.52 -0.11 9.49
CA ALA A 147 -81.47 1.34 9.43
C ALA A 147 -80.27 1.86 8.61
N THR A 148 -79.12 1.19 8.71
CA THR A 148 -77.93 1.46 7.89
C THR A 148 -77.82 0.59 6.64
N ASN A 149 -78.67 -0.45 6.51
CA ASN A 149 -78.60 -1.49 5.49
C ASN A 149 -77.23 -2.22 5.48
N THR A 150 -76.72 -2.54 6.67
CA THR A 150 -75.41 -3.19 6.83
C THR A 150 -75.48 -4.51 7.59
N ALA A 151 -74.43 -5.32 7.45
CA ALA A 151 -74.09 -6.39 8.39
C ALA A 151 -72.65 -6.16 8.89
N THR A 152 -72.45 -6.10 10.19
CA THR A 152 -71.15 -5.81 10.81
C THR A 152 -70.72 -6.95 11.72
N LEU A 153 -69.58 -7.56 11.40
CA LEU A 153 -68.91 -8.54 12.24
C LEU A 153 -67.90 -7.81 13.14
N THR A 154 -68.06 -7.94 14.46
CA THR A 154 -67.15 -7.38 15.47
C THR A 154 -66.30 -8.49 16.09
N ILE A 155 -64.98 -8.33 16.14
CA ILE A 155 -64.07 -9.31 16.75
C ILE A 155 -64.19 -9.26 18.28
N THR A 156 -64.30 -10.42 18.93
CA THR A 156 -64.43 -10.54 20.40
C THR A 156 -63.34 -11.40 21.05
N ASN A 157 -62.50 -12.10 20.27
CA ASN A 157 -61.45 -12.98 20.76
C ASN A 157 -60.10 -12.75 20.03
N GLU A 158 -59.41 -11.65 20.36
CA GLU A 158 -58.05 -11.34 19.93
C GLU A 158 -57.04 -12.45 20.30
N ALA A 159 -57.22 -13.08 21.46
CA ALA A 159 -56.35 -14.15 21.94
C ALA A 159 -56.34 -15.36 20.98
N TYR A 160 -57.50 -15.72 20.43
CA TYR A 160 -57.62 -16.76 19.39
C TYR A 160 -56.81 -16.40 18.14
N PHE A 161 -56.92 -15.17 17.61
CA PHE A 161 -56.20 -14.76 16.40
C PHE A 161 -54.71 -14.49 16.63
N ALA A 162 -54.29 -14.16 17.86
CA ALA A 162 -52.87 -14.18 18.25
C ALA A 162 -52.32 -15.62 18.33
N LYS A 163 -53.16 -16.58 18.74
CA LYS A 163 -52.86 -18.03 18.79
C LYS A 163 -52.89 -18.69 17.41
N LEU A 164 -53.69 -18.20 16.47
CA LEU A 164 -53.87 -18.74 15.11
C LEU A 164 -53.80 -17.59 14.08
N ASN A 165 -52.57 -17.11 13.85
CA ASN A 165 -52.31 -15.85 13.16
C ASN A 165 -52.14 -15.98 11.63
N GLU A 166 -52.02 -17.20 11.10
CA GLU A 166 -51.87 -17.48 9.67
C GLU A 166 -53.19 -17.92 9.02
N GLU A 167 -53.36 -17.64 7.73
CA GLU A 167 -54.51 -18.10 6.90
C GLU A 167 -55.90 -17.76 7.44
N LYS A 168 -56.00 -16.71 8.26
CA LYS A 168 -57.22 -16.25 8.92
C LYS A 168 -58.36 -15.97 7.93
N THR A 169 -59.50 -16.65 8.08
CA THR A 169 -60.74 -16.32 7.36
C THR A 169 -61.89 -16.10 8.33
N LEU A 170 -62.80 -15.20 7.95
CA LEU A 170 -64.03 -14.86 8.66
C LEU A 170 -65.16 -14.78 7.64
N THR A 171 -66.15 -15.64 7.76
CA THR A 171 -67.35 -15.67 6.92
C THR A 171 -68.55 -15.30 7.76
N MET A 172 -69.41 -14.41 7.26
CA MET A 172 -70.77 -14.24 7.77
C MET A 172 -71.78 -14.54 6.66
N SER A 173 -73.02 -14.84 7.04
CA SER A 173 -74.14 -15.07 6.12
C SER A 173 -75.39 -14.39 6.65
N PHE A 174 -76.14 -13.68 5.81
CA PHE A 174 -77.39 -13.02 6.19
C PHE A 174 -78.34 -12.88 5.00
N THR A 175 -79.61 -12.54 5.27
CA THR A 175 -80.66 -12.39 4.25
C THR A 175 -81.06 -10.96 3.96
N ALA A 176 -81.35 -10.66 2.69
CA ALA A 176 -81.98 -9.43 2.23
C ALA A 176 -83.13 -9.72 1.24
N VAL A 177 -84.04 -8.78 1.07
CA VAL A 177 -85.14 -8.82 0.09
C VAL A 177 -85.05 -7.59 -0.84
N TRP A 178 -85.86 -7.54 -1.90
CA TRP A 178 -86.01 -6.31 -2.69
C TRP A 178 -86.43 -5.15 -1.80
N ALA A 179 -85.75 -4.00 -1.91
CA ALA A 179 -86.18 -2.80 -1.21
C ALA A 179 -87.55 -2.34 -1.76
N ASP A 180 -88.43 -1.83 -0.88
CA ASP A 180 -89.79 -1.41 -1.26
C ASP A 180 -89.80 -0.31 -2.35
N SER A 181 -88.72 0.47 -2.44
CA SER A 181 -88.50 1.50 -3.46
C SER A 181 -88.21 0.96 -4.87
N VAL A 182 -87.85 -0.32 -5.04
CA VAL A 182 -87.46 -0.86 -6.35
C VAL A 182 -88.69 -1.12 -7.23
N PRO A 183 -88.81 -0.45 -8.39
CA PRO A 183 -89.94 -0.62 -9.29
C PRO A 183 -89.90 -1.98 -10.00
N LYS A 184 -91.09 -2.57 -10.17
CA LYS A 184 -91.29 -3.82 -10.90
C LYS A 184 -91.07 -3.62 -12.41
N ASN A 185 -90.52 -4.64 -13.06
CA ASN A 185 -90.21 -4.71 -14.50
C ASN A 185 -89.18 -3.69 -15.01
N VAL A 186 -88.37 -3.08 -14.13
CA VAL A 186 -87.26 -2.17 -14.50
C VAL A 186 -85.92 -2.79 -14.09
N VAL A 187 -84.93 -2.76 -14.99
CA VAL A 187 -83.56 -3.24 -14.72
C VAL A 187 -82.87 -2.31 -13.72
N GLN A 188 -82.37 -2.89 -12.64
CA GLN A 188 -81.56 -2.25 -11.63
C GLN A 188 -80.10 -2.66 -11.79
N ASN A 189 -79.22 -1.69 -12.06
CA ASN A 189 -77.77 -1.91 -12.14
C ASN A 189 -77.13 -1.56 -10.79
N PHE A 190 -76.33 -2.47 -10.24
CA PHE A 190 -75.63 -2.27 -8.98
C PHE A 190 -74.38 -3.15 -8.90
N THR A 191 -73.39 -2.69 -8.14
CA THR A 191 -72.22 -3.50 -7.78
C THR A 191 -72.48 -4.18 -6.44
N MET A 192 -72.37 -5.50 -6.41
CA MET A 192 -72.44 -6.29 -5.18
C MET A 192 -71.04 -6.41 -4.58
N PRO A 193 -70.76 -5.88 -3.37
CA PRO A 193 -69.43 -5.96 -2.78
C PRO A 193 -68.96 -7.43 -2.71
N GLY A 194 -67.74 -7.71 -3.16
CA GLY A 194 -67.17 -9.06 -3.19
C GLY A 194 -67.72 -10.02 -4.27
N ALA A 195 -68.71 -9.61 -5.08
CA ALA A 195 -69.27 -10.41 -6.18
C ALA A 195 -69.30 -9.69 -7.56
N GLY A 196 -69.08 -8.37 -7.58
CA GLY A 196 -69.00 -7.55 -8.79
C GLY A 196 -70.37 -7.08 -9.31
N ASP A 197 -70.45 -6.70 -10.58
CA ASP A 197 -71.63 -6.02 -11.13
C ASP A 197 -72.78 -6.97 -11.51
N TYR A 198 -74.00 -6.50 -11.27
CA TYR A 198 -75.29 -7.14 -11.53
C TYR A 198 -76.28 -6.15 -12.17
N ALA A 199 -77.18 -6.68 -13.01
CA ALA A 199 -78.23 -5.97 -13.73
C ALA A 199 -79.56 -6.74 -13.62
N LEU A 200 -80.23 -6.65 -12.46
CA LEU A 200 -81.37 -7.50 -12.13
C LEU A 200 -82.71 -6.81 -12.36
N THR A 201 -83.76 -7.56 -12.68
CA THR A 201 -85.14 -7.04 -12.74
C THR A 201 -86.00 -7.66 -11.64
N ARG A 202 -86.56 -6.82 -10.74
CA ARG A 202 -87.66 -7.22 -9.86
C ARG A 202 -88.91 -7.45 -10.73
N ILE A 203 -89.46 -8.64 -10.73
CA ILE A 203 -90.68 -8.97 -11.50
C ILE A 203 -91.76 -9.52 -10.56
N VAL A 204 -93.00 -9.60 -11.04
CA VAL A 204 -93.99 -10.47 -10.41
C VAL A 204 -93.85 -11.84 -11.07
N VAL A 205 -93.22 -12.79 -10.37
CA VAL A 205 -93.26 -14.20 -10.81
C VAL A 205 -94.58 -14.76 -10.32
N ASP A 206 -95.51 -15.00 -11.24
CA ASP A 206 -96.69 -15.79 -10.97
C ASP A 206 -97.11 -16.58 -12.23
N GLU A 207 -96.19 -17.34 -12.81
CA GLU A 207 -96.51 -18.36 -13.81
C GLU A 207 -96.63 -19.72 -13.10
N ASP A 208 -97.86 -20.11 -12.75
CA ASP A 208 -98.19 -21.46 -12.27
C ASP A 208 -99.05 -22.16 -13.33
N PRO A 209 -98.45 -23.00 -14.20
CA PRO A 209 -99.17 -23.64 -15.31
C PRO A 209 -100.15 -24.73 -14.85
N THR A 210 -100.04 -25.20 -13.61
CA THR A 210 -100.94 -26.23 -13.05
C THR A 210 -102.23 -25.59 -12.55
N GLY A 211 -102.11 -24.41 -11.94
CA GLY A 211 -103.16 -23.71 -11.21
C GLY A 211 -103.30 -24.16 -9.75
N TYR A 212 -102.33 -24.91 -9.24
CA TYR A 212 -102.21 -25.35 -7.85
C TYR A 212 -100.84 -24.98 -7.32
N THR A 213 -100.80 -24.25 -6.21
CA THR A 213 -99.53 -23.71 -5.69
C THR A 213 -99.56 -23.64 -4.17
N LYS A 214 -98.41 -23.91 -3.55
CA LYS A 214 -98.18 -23.72 -2.11
C LYS A 214 -96.84 -23.05 -1.89
N TRP A 215 -96.83 -22.04 -1.03
CA TRP A 215 -95.60 -21.36 -0.62
C TRP A 215 -95.79 -20.79 0.78
N GLY A 216 -94.70 -20.69 1.52
CA GLY A 216 -94.69 -20.02 2.81
C GLY A 216 -93.99 -18.68 2.72
N VAL A 217 -94.49 -17.71 3.47
CA VAL A 217 -93.80 -16.43 3.70
C VAL A 217 -93.51 -16.38 5.19
N GLN A 218 -92.23 -16.45 5.58
CA GLN A 218 -91.88 -16.22 6.98
C GLN A 218 -92.36 -14.82 7.40
N ASN A 219 -93.03 -14.74 8.54
CA ASN A 219 -93.69 -13.53 8.98
C ASN A 219 -92.66 -12.39 9.16
N LYS A 220 -93.06 -11.17 8.78
CA LYS A 220 -92.16 -10.02 8.75
C LYS A 220 -91.70 -9.64 10.16
N ASP A 221 -92.60 -9.72 11.13
CA ASP A 221 -92.43 -9.17 12.48
C ASP A 221 -92.00 -10.25 13.49
N ASN A 222 -92.42 -11.52 13.29
CA ASN A 222 -91.95 -12.66 14.09
C ASN A 222 -91.29 -13.75 13.21
N PRO A 223 -89.95 -13.92 13.25
CA PRO A 223 -89.27 -14.92 12.43
C PRO A 223 -89.56 -16.37 12.82
N GLU A 224 -90.13 -16.65 14.00
CA GLU A 224 -90.57 -18.02 14.34
C GLU A 224 -91.77 -18.47 13.51
N LEU A 225 -92.53 -17.55 12.90
CA LEU A 225 -93.80 -17.84 12.24
C LEU A 225 -93.66 -17.88 10.70
N ILE A 226 -94.40 -18.79 10.07
CA ILE A 226 -94.51 -18.92 8.61
C ILE A 226 -95.98 -18.83 8.21
N ASP A 227 -96.30 -17.84 7.39
CA ASP A 227 -97.60 -17.67 6.77
C ASP A 227 -97.68 -18.54 5.51
N TRP A 228 -98.17 -19.78 5.67
CA TRP A 228 -98.38 -20.73 4.58
C TRP A 228 -99.60 -20.36 3.76
N ARG A 229 -99.46 -20.45 2.44
CA ARG A 229 -100.49 -20.10 1.46
C ARG A 229 -100.71 -21.27 0.53
N ILE A 230 -101.96 -21.62 0.29
CA ILE A 230 -102.36 -22.65 -0.68
C ILE A 230 -103.33 -22.00 -1.67
N ARG A 231 -103.09 -22.19 -2.96
CA ARG A 231 -103.95 -21.74 -4.06
C ARG A 231 -104.37 -22.95 -4.88
N VAL A 232 -105.66 -23.06 -5.16
CA VAL A 232 -106.28 -24.23 -5.81
C VAL A 232 -107.22 -23.76 -6.91
N ASN A 233 -107.18 -24.42 -8.08
CA ASN A 233 -107.94 -24.06 -9.26
C ASN A 233 -107.79 -22.57 -9.64
N ARG A 234 -106.55 -22.07 -9.74
CA ARG A 234 -106.23 -20.66 -10.08
C ARG A 234 -106.98 -20.13 -11.32
N TYR A 235 -107.17 -20.98 -12.31
CA TYR A 235 -107.83 -20.63 -13.57
C TYR A 235 -109.36 -20.74 -13.51
N ALA A 236 -109.94 -20.99 -12.32
CA ALA A 236 -111.38 -21.10 -12.10
C ALA A 236 -112.08 -22.05 -13.09
N LYS A 237 -111.44 -23.19 -13.39
CA LYS A 237 -111.94 -24.19 -14.35
C LYS A 237 -113.31 -24.71 -13.89
N ALA A 238 -114.22 -24.89 -14.84
CA ALA A 238 -115.49 -25.56 -14.61
C ALA A 238 -115.29 -27.07 -14.40
N GLY A 239 -116.21 -27.71 -13.67
CA GLY A 239 -116.22 -29.16 -13.42
C GLY A 239 -115.23 -29.65 -12.36
N VAL A 240 -114.65 -28.77 -11.54
CA VAL A 240 -113.78 -29.16 -10.42
C VAL A 240 -114.64 -29.41 -9.17
N THR A 241 -115.01 -30.65 -8.92
CA THR A 241 -115.90 -31.07 -7.82
C THR A 241 -115.28 -32.16 -6.93
N ASN A 242 -115.93 -32.44 -5.79
CA ASN A 242 -115.43 -33.35 -4.74
C ASN A 242 -113.99 -33.04 -4.28
N VAL A 243 -113.67 -31.75 -4.16
CA VAL A 243 -112.34 -31.29 -3.76
C VAL A 243 -112.04 -31.64 -2.31
N VAL A 244 -110.86 -32.24 -2.11
CA VAL A 244 -110.22 -32.46 -0.82
C VAL A 244 -108.78 -31.95 -0.92
N ILE A 245 -108.37 -31.14 0.04
CA ILE A 245 -106.99 -30.68 0.21
C ILE A 245 -106.49 -31.29 1.52
N LYS A 246 -105.34 -31.97 1.52
CA LYS A 246 -104.68 -32.41 2.76
C LYS A 246 -103.29 -31.80 2.87
N ASP A 247 -102.97 -31.29 4.05
CA ASP A 247 -101.68 -30.68 4.36
C ASP A 247 -100.99 -31.51 5.45
N ALA A 248 -99.70 -31.77 5.26
CA ALA A 248 -98.86 -32.50 6.20
C ALA A 248 -97.70 -31.60 6.64
N ILE A 249 -97.82 -31.07 7.85
CA ILE A 249 -96.81 -30.23 8.49
C ILE A 249 -95.70 -31.15 9.00
N PRO A 250 -94.45 -30.98 8.56
CA PRO A 250 -93.37 -31.87 8.98
C PRO A 250 -92.95 -31.60 10.42
N GLU A 251 -92.21 -32.55 10.99
CA GLU A 251 -91.47 -32.37 12.25
C GLU A 251 -90.62 -31.08 12.18
N GLY A 252 -90.51 -30.37 13.31
CA GLY A 252 -89.91 -29.03 13.38
C GLY A 252 -90.84 -27.86 13.05
N GLN A 253 -92.13 -28.10 12.78
CA GLN A 253 -93.17 -27.07 12.70
C GLN A 253 -94.45 -27.48 13.48
N GLU A 254 -95.16 -26.52 14.06
CA GLU A 254 -96.48 -26.67 14.71
C GLU A 254 -97.53 -25.78 14.01
N PHE A 255 -98.79 -26.21 13.89
CA PHE A 255 -99.88 -25.36 13.39
C PHE A 255 -100.28 -24.29 14.42
N VAL A 256 -100.38 -23.02 14.02
CA VAL A 256 -100.76 -21.91 14.91
C VAL A 256 -101.73 -20.92 14.26
N GLY A 257 -102.55 -20.29 15.09
CA GLY A 257 -103.52 -19.26 14.65
C GLY A 257 -104.74 -19.84 13.94
N GLU A 258 -105.52 -18.96 13.30
CA GLU A 258 -106.72 -19.35 12.55
C GLU A 258 -106.42 -19.51 11.04
N MET A 259 -107.09 -20.48 10.42
CA MET A 259 -107.08 -20.66 8.98
C MET A 259 -108.10 -19.74 8.30
N THR A 260 -107.65 -18.99 7.31
CA THR A 260 -108.46 -18.01 6.56
C THR A 260 -108.38 -18.27 5.06
N GLY A 261 -109.25 -17.64 4.29
CA GLY A 261 -109.23 -17.77 2.84
C GLY A 261 -110.29 -16.93 2.13
N TYR A 262 -110.43 -17.14 0.82
CA TYR A 262 -111.55 -16.67 0.01
C TYR A 262 -111.63 -17.44 -1.31
N TYR A 263 -112.82 -17.43 -1.93
CA TYR A 263 -113.02 -17.95 -3.28
C TYR A 263 -112.98 -16.83 -4.31
N PHE A 264 -112.46 -17.11 -5.51
CA PHE A 264 -112.33 -16.15 -6.60
C PHE A 264 -112.71 -16.76 -7.96
N THR A 265 -113.21 -15.96 -8.90
CA THR A 265 -113.36 -16.37 -10.32
C THR A 265 -112.17 -15.95 -11.18
N ASP A 266 -111.42 -14.95 -10.72
CA ASP A 266 -110.27 -14.40 -11.43
C ASP A 266 -109.21 -14.01 -10.39
N TRP A 267 -108.06 -14.67 -10.45
CA TRP A 267 -106.93 -14.39 -9.57
C TRP A 267 -106.25 -13.06 -9.90
N GLU A 268 -106.03 -12.76 -11.18
CA GLU A 268 -105.26 -11.59 -11.64
C GLU A 268 -105.98 -10.29 -11.28
N ASN A 269 -107.31 -10.28 -11.43
CA ASN A 269 -108.15 -9.14 -11.07
C ASN A 269 -108.64 -9.17 -9.60
N GLY A 270 -108.27 -10.19 -8.82
CA GLY A 270 -108.59 -10.31 -7.39
C GLY A 270 -110.08 -10.45 -7.07
N THR A 271 -110.91 -10.87 -8.04
CA THR A 271 -112.37 -10.88 -7.93
C THR A 271 -112.84 -11.95 -6.96
N ARG A 272 -113.18 -11.56 -5.72
CA ARG A 272 -113.75 -12.44 -4.70
C ARG A 272 -115.22 -12.74 -5.01
N VAL A 273 -115.62 -14.01 -4.96
CA VAL A 273 -116.97 -14.47 -5.34
C VAL A 273 -117.70 -15.25 -4.27
N ASP A 274 -117.02 -15.71 -3.22
CA ASP A 274 -117.65 -16.37 -2.08
C ASP A 274 -116.83 -16.21 -0.80
N SER A 275 -117.51 -16.28 0.34
CA SER A 275 -116.89 -16.29 1.66
C SER A 275 -116.20 -17.63 1.92
N PHE A 276 -115.14 -17.61 2.73
CA PHE A 276 -114.53 -18.84 3.25
C PHE A 276 -115.46 -19.59 4.24
N ALA A 277 -116.49 -18.93 4.76
CA ALA A 277 -117.51 -19.56 5.60
C ALA A 277 -118.17 -20.77 4.91
N GLY A 278 -118.43 -21.82 5.70
CA GLY A 278 -118.97 -23.10 5.21
C GLY A 278 -117.93 -24.02 4.56
N THR A 279 -116.65 -23.65 4.55
CA THR A 279 -115.54 -24.59 4.28
C THR A 279 -115.38 -25.49 5.50
N THR A 280 -115.27 -26.80 5.29
CA THR A 280 -115.03 -27.75 6.38
C THR A 280 -113.53 -27.94 6.56
N ILE A 281 -113.04 -27.77 7.78
CA ILE A 281 -111.65 -27.99 8.17
C ILE A 281 -111.67 -29.07 9.24
N THR A 282 -110.91 -30.14 9.02
CA THR A 282 -110.77 -31.26 9.94
C THR A 282 -109.29 -31.43 10.25
N ASN A 283 -108.88 -31.14 11.48
CA ASN A 283 -107.55 -31.50 11.96
C ASN A 283 -107.56 -33.02 12.18
N GLU A 284 -106.69 -33.75 11.49
CA GLU A 284 -106.58 -35.21 11.60
C GLU A 284 -105.69 -35.59 12.81
N ASP A 285 -104.68 -34.76 13.08
CA ASP A 285 -103.86 -34.73 14.29
C ASP A 285 -103.25 -33.31 14.48
N ASP A 286 -102.25 -33.16 15.36
CA ASP A 286 -101.61 -31.87 15.65
C ASP A 286 -100.85 -31.26 14.45
N ASN A 287 -100.44 -32.10 13.48
CA ASN A 287 -99.61 -31.71 12.33
C ASN A 287 -100.25 -32.00 10.96
N ASN A 288 -101.44 -32.60 10.90
CA ASN A 288 -102.14 -32.90 9.64
C ASN A 288 -103.57 -32.34 9.63
N PHE A 289 -103.96 -31.70 8.53
CA PHE A 289 -105.34 -31.22 8.35
C PHE A 289 -105.89 -31.48 6.95
N THR A 290 -107.22 -31.64 6.89
CA THR A 290 -108.00 -31.78 5.67
C THR A 290 -108.96 -30.59 5.51
N VAL A 291 -108.96 -29.96 4.33
CA VAL A 291 -109.89 -28.88 3.94
C VAL A 291 -110.80 -29.36 2.81
N ILE A 292 -112.11 -29.27 3.02
CA ILE A 292 -113.14 -29.49 1.99
C ILE A 292 -113.82 -28.15 1.70
N PRO A 293 -113.72 -27.62 0.47
CA PRO A 293 -114.37 -26.37 0.07
C PRO A 293 -115.87 -26.31 0.39
N ASN A 294 -116.38 -25.09 0.58
CA ASN A 294 -117.80 -24.86 0.78
C ASN A 294 -118.64 -25.33 -0.41
N LYS A 295 -119.95 -25.54 -0.22
CA LYS A 295 -120.84 -26.20 -1.20
C LYS A 295 -120.41 -27.64 -1.52
N GLY A 296 -120.00 -28.39 -0.50
CA GLY A 296 -119.72 -29.83 -0.61
C GLY A 296 -118.49 -30.18 -1.45
N GLY A 297 -117.43 -29.38 -1.39
CA GLY A 297 -116.21 -29.60 -2.17
C GLY A 297 -116.27 -29.12 -3.63
N SER A 298 -117.26 -28.32 -4.02
CA SER A 298 -117.34 -27.78 -5.39
C SER A 298 -116.48 -26.52 -5.58
N LEU A 299 -115.54 -26.58 -6.52
CA LEU A 299 -114.78 -25.45 -7.08
C LEU A 299 -115.20 -25.17 -8.53
N ASP A 300 -116.41 -25.58 -8.94
CA ASP A 300 -116.92 -25.35 -10.29
C ASP A 300 -116.97 -23.85 -10.62
N GLY A 301 -116.15 -23.44 -11.60
CA GLY A 301 -116.05 -22.04 -12.04
C GLY A 301 -115.35 -21.10 -11.05
N ARG A 302 -114.61 -21.62 -10.05
CA ARG A 302 -113.95 -20.79 -9.03
C ARG A 302 -112.66 -21.42 -8.47
N GLY A 303 -111.69 -20.59 -8.12
CA GLY A 303 -110.53 -20.97 -7.32
C GLY A 303 -110.75 -20.75 -5.83
N LEU A 304 -109.89 -21.37 -5.02
CA LEU A 304 -109.76 -21.16 -3.57
C LEU A 304 -108.34 -20.67 -3.27
N TYR A 305 -108.24 -19.63 -2.43
CA TYR A 305 -107.00 -19.20 -1.81
C TYR A 305 -107.14 -19.32 -0.30
N LEU A 306 -106.14 -19.94 0.32
CA LEU A 306 -106.07 -20.29 1.74
C LEU A 306 -104.81 -19.69 2.35
N ILE A 307 -104.90 -19.20 3.59
CA ILE A 307 -103.76 -18.83 4.42
C ILE A 307 -103.94 -19.45 5.81
N TYR A 308 -102.86 -20.01 6.35
CA TYR A 308 -102.74 -20.41 7.76
C TYR A 308 -101.29 -20.18 8.19
N GLN A 309 -101.01 -20.38 9.47
CA GLN A 309 -99.69 -20.12 10.03
C GLN A 309 -99.11 -21.37 10.70
N THR A 310 -97.80 -21.52 10.66
CA THR A 310 -97.08 -22.48 11.51
C THR A 310 -95.97 -21.77 12.28
N ARG A 311 -95.65 -22.23 13.49
CA ARG A 311 -94.41 -21.85 14.16
C ARG A 311 -93.32 -22.88 13.87
N ILE A 312 -92.10 -22.43 13.69
CA ILE A 312 -90.89 -23.26 13.64
C ILE A 312 -90.52 -23.65 15.07
N THR A 313 -90.41 -24.95 15.34
CA THR A 313 -90.11 -25.49 16.69
C THR A 313 -88.72 -26.12 16.80
N GLU A 314 -88.03 -26.33 15.68
CA GLU A 314 -86.65 -26.85 15.63
C GLU A 314 -85.68 -25.92 14.87
N PRO A 315 -84.36 -25.98 15.16
CA PRO A 315 -83.36 -25.23 14.43
C PRO A 315 -83.38 -25.53 12.93
N VAL A 316 -83.47 -24.48 12.11
CA VAL A 316 -83.49 -24.57 10.64
C VAL A 316 -82.24 -25.27 10.11
N ASP A 317 -82.41 -26.20 9.16
CA ASP A 317 -81.32 -26.82 8.42
C ASP A 317 -80.33 -25.76 7.92
N PRO A 318 -79.07 -25.78 8.39
CA PRO A 318 -78.08 -24.73 8.10
C PRO A 318 -77.66 -24.72 6.62
N VAL A 319 -77.98 -25.74 5.83
CA VAL A 319 -77.64 -25.85 4.41
C VAL A 319 -78.78 -25.33 3.52
N THR A 320 -80.02 -25.79 3.72
CA THR A 320 -81.14 -25.40 2.84
C THR A 320 -81.81 -24.08 3.22
N LYS A 321 -81.70 -23.65 4.49
CA LYS A 321 -82.25 -22.39 5.04
C LYS A 321 -83.75 -22.17 4.72
N ARG A 322 -84.51 -23.27 4.67
CA ARG A 322 -85.93 -23.30 4.29
C ARG A 322 -86.72 -24.17 5.24
N ALA A 323 -87.96 -23.77 5.51
CA ALA A 323 -88.98 -24.73 5.93
C ALA A 323 -89.67 -25.30 4.69
N ILE A 324 -90.02 -26.58 4.74
CA ILE A 324 -90.82 -27.28 3.72
C ILE A 324 -92.17 -27.63 4.36
N ASN A 325 -93.22 -27.77 3.56
CA ASN A 325 -94.49 -28.36 3.98
C ASN A 325 -95.17 -29.00 2.75
N HIS A 326 -95.74 -30.19 2.92
CA HIS A 326 -96.31 -30.98 1.84
C HIS A 326 -97.84 -30.79 1.73
N VAL A 327 -98.36 -30.62 0.52
CA VAL A 327 -99.81 -30.63 0.25
C VAL A 327 -100.19 -31.62 -0.84
N SER A 328 -101.32 -32.29 -0.63
CA SER A 328 -102.04 -33.04 -1.63
C SER A 328 -103.40 -32.38 -1.93
N PHE A 329 -103.79 -32.40 -3.19
CA PHE A 329 -105.10 -31.99 -3.68
C PHE A 329 -105.69 -33.12 -4.53
N THR A 330 -106.96 -33.44 -4.30
CA THR A 330 -107.73 -34.38 -5.12
C THR A 330 -109.10 -33.81 -5.44
N SER A 331 -109.58 -34.04 -6.66
CA SER A 331 -110.94 -33.77 -7.12
C SER A 331 -111.42 -34.88 -8.07
N ASP A 332 -112.65 -34.80 -8.57
CA ASP A 332 -113.17 -35.72 -9.60
C ASP A 332 -112.36 -35.70 -10.90
N THR A 333 -111.63 -34.61 -11.19
CA THR A 333 -110.99 -34.36 -12.49
C THR A 333 -109.47 -34.26 -12.44
N ASP A 334 -108.86 -34.16 -11.25
CA ASP A 334 -107.45 -33.83 -11.10
C ASP A 334 -106.89 -34.27 -9.73
N LYS A 335 -105.60 -34.64 -9.69
CA LYS A 335 -104.84 -34.96 -8.47
C LYS A 335 -103.45 -34.35 -8.58
N GLN A 336 -103.05 -33.59 -7.55
CA GLN A 336 -101.73 -32.96 -7.45
C GLN A 336 -101.13 -33.20 -6.06
N GLU A 337 -99.83 -33.43 -6.00
CA GLU A 337 -99.04 -33.58 -4.76
C GLU A 337 -97.73 -32.80 -4.95
N PHE A 338 -97.43 -31.88 -4.05
CA PHE A 338 -96.22 -31.06 -4.15
C PHE A 338 -95.82 -30.42 -2.81
N ASP A 339 -94.53 -30.16 -2.69
CA ASP A 339 -93.95 -29.45 -1.55
C ASP A 339 -93.97 -27.94 -1.80
N GLY A 340 -94.56 -27.20 -0.85
CA GLY A 340 -94.30 -25.79 -0.70
C GLY A 340 -93.06 -25.57 0.16
N PHE A 341 -92.35 -24.46 -0.06
CA PHE A 341 -91.28 -24.03 0.84
C PHE A 341 -91.46 -22.58 1.30
N ALA A 342 -90.87 -22.26 2.45
CA ALA A 342 -90.72 -20.92 2.98
C ALA A 342 -89.22 -20.60 3.11
N PRO A 343 -88.68 -19.56 2.44
CA PRO A 343 -87.32 -19.12 2.67
C PRO A 343 -87.24 -18.40 4.02
N LEU A 344 -86.25 -18.74 4.85
CA LEU A 344 -86.15 -18.26 6.23
C LEU A 344 -85.06 -17.20 6.36
N LYS A 345 -85.25 -16.24 7.28
CA LYS A 345 -84.24 -15.25 7.66
C LYS A 345 -83.10 -15.99 8.34
N THR A 346 -81.86 -15.62 8.04
CA THR A 346 -80.68 -16.22 8.67
C THR A 346 -79.70 -15.12 9.07
N THR A 347 -78.92 -15.40 10.12
CA THR A 347 -77.66 -14.73 10.40
C THR A 347 -76.74 -15.82 10.94
N ASP A 348 -75.56 -16.01 10.35
CA ASP A 348 -74.61 -17.06 10.71
C ASP A 348 -73.18 -16.51 10.56
N GLY A 349 -72.20 -17.14 11.21
CA GLY A 349 -70.79 -16.92 10.87
C GLY A 349 -69.83 -18.01 11.34
N VAL A 350 -68.74 -18.19 10.59
CA VAL A 350 -67.66 -19.13 10.89
C VAL A 350 -66.31 -18.46 10.65
N GLY A 351 -65.35 -18.67 11.56
CA GLY A 351 -63.96 -18.27 11.38
C GLY A 351 -62.99 -19.47 11.31
N THR A 352 -61.81 -19.27 10.73
CA THR A 352 -60.70 -20.22 10.79
C THR A 352 -59.34 -19.52 10.91
N GLY A 353 -58.30 -20.24 11.33
CA GLY A 353 -56.91 -19.77 11.39
C GLY A 353 -55.92 -20.92 11.67
N ALA A 354 -54.64 -20.71 11.36
CA ALA A 354 -53.58 -21.73 11.40
C ALA A 354 -52.27 -21.24 12.04
N ARG A 355 -51.31 -22.17 12.21
CA ARG A 355 -49.90 -21.93 12.62
C ARG A 355 -48.93 -22.90 11.93
N SER A 356 -47.67 -22.50 11.81
CA SER A 356 -46.60 -23.23 11.11
C SER A 356 -45.89 -24.31 11.94
N ASP A 357 -45.70 -25.49 11.33
CA ASP A 357 -44.98 -26.69 11.81
C ASP A 357 -43.54 -26.79 11.25
N VAL A 358 -42.84 -25.66 11.18
CA VAL A 358 -41.62 -25.49 10.38
C VAL A 358 -40.44 -24.97 11.21
N VAL A 359 -39.27 -25.59 11.04
CA VAL A 359 -37.98 -25.17 11.63
C VAL A 359 -37.06 -24.63 10.54
N VAL A 360 -36.28 -23.60 10.87
CA VAL A 360 -35.10 -23.18 10.09
C VAL A 360 -33.86 -23.50 10.92
N PHE A 361 -33.06 -24.46 10.45
CA PHE A 361 -31.78 -24.76 11.08
C PHE A 361 -30.77 -23.67 10.76
N GLN A 362 -30.05 -23.19 11.78
CA GLN A 362 -29.01 -22.18 11.62
C GLN A 362 -27.92 -22.35 12.68
N VAL A 363 -26.67 -22.23 12.25
CA VAL A 363 -25.46 -22.23 13.10
C VAL A 363 -24.48 -21.20 12.56
N ASN A 364 -23.48 -20.81 13.34
CA ASN A 364 -22.44 -19.90 12.88
C ASN A 364 -21.18 -20.63 12.41
N LYS A 365 -20.47 -20.02 11.47
CA LYS A 365 -19.12 -20.38 11.06
C LYS A 365 -18.16 -19.28 11.47
N LYS A 366 -17.11 -19.64 12.19
CA LYS A 366 -15.97 -18.78 12.50
C LYS A 366 -14.74 -19.26 11.73
N LEU A 367 -13.93 -18.31 11.29
CA LEU A 367 -12.59 -18.54 10.77
C LEU A 367 -11.63 -17.64 11.55
N GLU A 368 -10.68 -18.25 12.24
CA GLU A 368 -9.61 -17.55 12.95
C GLU A 368 -8.39 -17.43 12.02
N GLY A 369 -7.58 -16.38 12.19
CA GLY A 369 -6.34 -16.16 11.41
C GLY A 369 -6.51 -15.41 10.08
N ARG A 370 -7.72 -15.35 9.49
CA ARG A 370 -8.07 -14.39 8.42
C ARG A 370 -9.57 -14.12 8.36
N GLN A 371 -9.96 -13.11 7.58
CA GLN A 371 -11.36 -12.86 7.27
C GLN A 371 -12.02 -14.05 6.56
N LEU A 372 -13.24 -14.36 6.98
CA LEU A 372 -14.14 -15.32 6.38
C LEU A 372 -14.76 -14.72 5.11
N LYS A 373 -14.94 -15.53 4.06
CA LYS A 373 -15.65 -15.11 2.84
C LYS A 373 -17.00 -15.82 2.74
N ALA A 374 -18.04 -15.18 2.23
CA ALA A 374 -19.28 -15.90 1.88
C ALA A 374 -19.00 -17.08 0.94
N GLN A 375 -19.82 -18.12 1.09
CA GLN A 375 -19.80 -19.33 0.26
C GLN A 375 -18.53 -20.21 0.40
N GLU A 376 -17.63 -19.88 1.33
CA GLU A 376 -16.30 -20.50 1.49
C GLU A 376 -16.33 -21.92 2.09
N PHE A 377 -17.24 -22.19 3.03
CA PHE A 377 -17.40 -23.49 3.68
C PHE A 377 -18.76 -24.11 3.39
N ASP A 378 -18.79 -25.42 3.17
CA ASP A 378 -19.98 -26.21 2.85
C ASP A 378 -20.44 -27.05 4.05
N PHE A 379 -21.75 -27.06 4.29
CA PHE A 379 -22.37 -27.75 5.41
C PHE A 379 -23.54 -28.63 4.94
N GLN A 380 -23.74 -29.75 5.62
CA GLN A 380 -24.90 -30.61 5.45
C GLN A 380 -25.69 -30.71 6.75
N LEU A 381 -27.00 -30.61 6.64
CA LEU A 381 -27.95 -31.08 7.63
C LEU A 381 -28.34 -32.52 7.25
N VAL A 382 -28.05 -33.48 8.13
CA VAL A 382 -28.38 -34.90 7.96
C VAL A 382 -29.34 -35.37 9.04
N ASN A 383 -30.23 -36.32 8.71
CA ASN A 383 -31.05 -37.01 9.68
C ASN A 383 -30.19 -37.98 10.50
N ALA A 384 -30.22 -37.92 11.84
CA ALA A 384 -29.34 -38.72 12.68
C ALA A 384 -29.67 -40.22 12.68
N ALA A 385 -30.88 -40.61 12.26
CA ALA A 385 -31.31 -42.01 12.26
C ALA A 385 -30.76 -42.83 11.08
N ASP A 386 -30.60 -42.20 9.90
CA ASP A 386 -30.21 -42.86 8.65
C ASP A 386 -29.04 -42.18 7.91
N ASN A 387 -28.52 -41.06 8.44
CA ASN A 387 -27.53 -40.18 7.82
C ASN A 387 -27.91 -39.63 6.42
N SER A 388 -29.20 -39.64 6.07
CA SER A 388 -29.69 -39.05 4.83
C SER A 388 -29.52 -37.52 4.84
N VAL A 389 -29.10 -36.95 3.71
CA VAL A 389 -28.90 -35.50 3.55
C VAL A 389 -30.26 -34.83 3.36
N VAL A 390 -30.63 -33.98 4.32
CA VAL A 390 -31.90 -33.24 4.35
C VAL A 390 -31.76 -31.91 3.60
N ALA A 391 -30.67 -31.20 3.85
CA ALA A 391 -30.37 -29.93 3.20
C ALA A 391 -28.85 -29.68 3.20
N THR A 392 -28.41 -28.84 2.27
CA THR A 392 -27.06 -28.25 2.28
C THR A 392 -27.15 -26.74 2.43
N ALA A 393 -26.10 -26.16 3.00
CA ALA A 393 -25.94 -24.71 3.14
C ALA A 393 -24.45 -24.36 3.05
N LYS A 394 -24.17 -23.07 2.86
CA LYS A 394 -22.85 -22.47 2.99
C LYS A 394 -22.96 -21.29 3.95
N ASN A 395 -21.83 -20.80 4.46
CA ASN A 395 -21.80 -19.58 5.27
C ASN A 395 -22.04 -18.32 4.42
N ASP A 396 -22.60 -17.27 5.02
CA ASP A 396 -22.55 -15.90 4.49
C ASP A 396 -21.28 -15.15 4.97
N ASP A 397 -21.14 -13.87 4.60
CA ASP A 397 -19.98 -13.03 4.98
C ASP A 397 -19.88 -12.76 6.49
N ASN A 398 -20.99 -12.90 7.24
CA ASN A 398 -21.01 -12.80 8.71
C ASN A 398 -20.81 -14.17 9.38
N GLY A 399 -20.67 -15.24 8.58
CA GLY A 399 -20.55 -16.60 9.06
C GLY A 399 -21.87 -17.32 9.33
N LEU A 400 -23.04 -16.73 9.08
CA LEU A 400 -24.30 -17.42 9.32
C LEU A 400 -24.49 -18.55 8.29
N VAL A 401 -24.65 -19.77 8.77
CA VAL A 401 -25.01 -20.95 7.96
C VAL A 401 -26.49 -21.21 8.15
N LYS A 402 -27.31 -20.83 7.16
CA LYS A 402 -28.77 -20.93 7.24
C LYS A 402 -29.30 -21.96 6.24
N PHE A 403 -29.91 -23.03 6.75
CA PHE A 403 -30.48 -24.09 5.93
C PHE A 403 -31.88 -23.72 5.40
N LYS A 404 -32.32 -24.43 4.35
CA LYS A 404 -33.71 -24.36 3.89
C LYS A 404 -34.66 -24.88 4.99
N LYS A 405 -35.85 -24.28 5.06
CA LYS A 405 -36.87 -24.61 6.06
C LYS A 405 -37.33 -26.07 5.97
N VAL A 406 -37.47 -26.75 7.11
CA VAL A 406 -37.88 -28.17 7.23
C VAL A 406 -39.23 -28.25 7.93
N LYS A 407 -40.16 -29.05 7.40
CA LYS A 407 -41.56 -29.17 7.88
C LYS A 407 -41.78 -30.50 8.60
N PHE A 408 -42.42 -30.47 9.77
CA PHE A 408 -42.60 -31.63 10.65
C PHE A 408 -44.05 -32.09 10.75
N LYS A 409 -44.36 -33.23 10.11
CA LYS A 409 -45.74 -33.72 9.98
C LYS A 409 -46.29 -34.44 11.23
N THR A 410 -45.42 -35.06 12.03
CA THR A 410 -45.77 -35.84 13.22
C THR A 410 -45.19 -35.21 14.47
N GLU A 411 -45.85 -35.40 15.61
CA GLU A 411 -45.26 -35.09 16.91
C GLU A 411 -44.08 -36.02 17.24
N GLY A 412 -43.26 -35.61 18.20
CA GLY A 412 -42.09 -36.37 18.66
C GLY A 412 -40.82 -35.53 18.74
N GLU A 413 -39.72 -36.19 19.10
CA GLU A 413 -38.37 -35.60 19.09
C GLU A 413 -37.58 -36.16 17.91
N PHE A 414 -37.03 -35.27 17.09
CA PHE A 414 -36.27 -35.59 15.89
C PHE A 414 -34.85 -35.09 16.05
N THR A 415 -33.87 -35.97 15.91
CA THR A 415 -32.46 -35.60 15.99
C THR A 415 -31.87 -35.46 14.60
N TYR A 416 -31.22 -34.32 14.36
CA TYR A 416 -30.43 -34.06 13.17
C TYR A 416 -28.99 -33.82 13.57
N LYS A 417 -28.09 -33.95 12.61
CA LYS A 417 -26.72 -33.47 12.74
C LYS A 417 -26.42 -32.47 11.66
N ILE A 418 -25.68 -31.43 12.00
CA ILE A 418 -25.04 -30.54 11.06
C ILE A 418 -23.56 -30.95 11.02
N ARG A 419 -23.00 -31.09 9.83
CA ARG A 419 -21.57 -31.35 9.62
C ARG A 419 -20.99 -30.39 8.60
N GLU A 420 -19.78 -29.93 8.85
CA GLU A 420 -18.97 -29.26 7.84
C GLU A 420 -18.35 -30.31 6.91
N PHE A 421 -18.28 -30.01 5.61
CA PHE A 421 -17.43 -30.76 4.71
C PHE A 421 -15.98 -30.29 4.87
N LYS A 422 -15.10 -31.25 5.17
CA LYS A 422 -13.66 -31.07 5.02
C LYS A 422 -13.35 -30.83 3.53
N GLY A 423 -12.96 -29.60 3.22
CA GLY A 423 -12.48 -29.21 1.89
C GLY A 423 -10.95 -29.15 1.84
N ASP A 424 -10.45 -28.76 0.68
CA ASP A 424 -9.01 -28.77 0.37
C ASP A 424 -8.38 -27.36 0.41
N LEU A 425 -8.99 -26.39 1.12
CA LEU A 425 -8.46 -25.03 1.21
C LEU A 425 -7.11 -25.02 1.95
N PRO A 426 -5.99 -24.66 1.29
CA PRO A 426 -4.68 -24.72 1.94
C PRO A 426 -4.58 -23.73 3.10
N GLY A 427 -3.83 -24.11 4.14
CA GLY A 427 -3.68 -23.34 5.36
C GLY A 427 -4.88 -23.37 6.31
N VAL A 428 -6.02 -23.96 5.92
CA VAL A 428 -7.21 -24.12 6.79
C VAL A 428 -7.17 -25.46 7.53
N THR A 429 -7.33 -25.41 8.86
CA THR A 429 -7.68 -26.57 9.69
C THR A 429 -9.19 -26.56 9.92
N TYR A 430 -9.85 -27.67 9.56
CA TYR A 430 -11.30 -27.81 9.59
C TYR A 430 -11.81 -28.36 10.93
N ASP A 431 -13.00 -27.91 11.35
CA ASP A 431 -13.71 -28.39 12.53
C ASP A 431 -14.51 -29.65 12.19
N GLU A 432 -13.92 -30.81 12.49
CA GLU A 432 -14.49 -32.12 12.15
C GLU A 432 -15.63 -32.56 13.09
N ASN A 433 -15.99 -31.77 14.10
CA ASN A 433 -17.03 -32.14 15.08
C ASN A 433 -18.42 -31.79 14.56
N GLU A 434 -19.32 -32.79 14.50
CA GLU A 434 -20.72 -32.56 14.17
C GLU A 434 -21.43 -31.71 15.26
N ILE A 435 -22.45 -30.95 14.87
CA ILE A 435 -23.37 -30.25 15.78
C ILE A 435 -24.69 -31.01 15.80
N THR A 436 -25.13 -31.47 16.95
CA THR A 436 -26.43 -32.14 17.11
C THR A 436 -27.53 -31.09 17.26
N ALA A 437 -28.55 -31.17 16.39
CA ALA A 437 -29.72 -30.31 16.42
C ALA A 437 -30.96 -31.15 16.77
N THR A 438 -31.53 -30.92 17.95
CA THR A 438 -32.72 -31.63 18.44
C THR A 438 -33.96 -30.80 18.20
N VAL A 439 -34.89 -31.31 17.41
CA VAL A 439 -36.21 -30.69 17.18
C VAL A 439 -37.26 -31.39 18.00
N LYS A 440 -37.90 -30.66 18.92
CA LYS A 440 -39.04 -31.12 19.69
C LYS A 440 -40.33 -30.60 19.05
N VAL A 441 -41.18 -31.52 18.59
CA VAL A 441 -42.49 -31.21 18.00
C VAL A 441 -43.58 -31.65 18.97
N THR A 442 -44.33 -30.69 19.51
CA THR A 442 -45.44 -30.95 20.43
C THR A 442 -46.77 -30.62 19.78
N ASP A 443 -47.74 -31.51 19.90
CA ASP A 443 -49.14 -31.27 19.54
C ASP A 443 -49.93 -30.86 20.80
N LYS A 444 -50.71 -29.77 20.71
CA LYS A 444 -51.66 -29.35 21.75
C LYS A 444 -52.99 -29.00 21.08
N ALA A 445 -53.97 -29.88 21.24
CA ALA A 445 -55.31 -29.76 20.67
C ALA A 445 -55.31 -29.56 19.13
N GLY A 446 -54.44 -30.28 18.41
CA GLY A 446 -54.30 -30.20 16.95
C GLY A 446 -53.33 -29.10 16.47
N ALA A 447 -52.84 -28.23 17.37
CA ALA A 447 -51.84 -27.23 17.06
C ALA A 447 -50.42 -27.78 17.32
N LYS A 448 -49.63 -27.94 16.26
CA LYS A 448 -48.24 -28.41 16.34
C LYS A 448 -47.27 -27.24 16.47
N THR A 449 -46.31 -27.37 17.37
CA THR A 449 -45.19 -26.42 17.52
C THR A 449 -43.86 -27.16 17.52
N ALA A 450 -42.91 -26.70 16.69
CA ALA A 450 -41.58 -27.27 16.56
C ALA A 450 -40.53 -26.29 17.09
N GLN A 451 -39.73 -26.73 18.06
CA GLN A 451 -38.61 -25.97 18.63
C GLN A 451 -37.30 -26.71 18.40
N VAL A 452 -36.27 -26.02 17.92
CA VAL A 452 -34.91 -26.57 17.75
C VAL A 452 -33.99 -26.09 18.86
N THR A 453 -33.16 -27.00 19.36
CA THR A 453 -31.99 -26.72 20.22
C THR A 453 -30.74 -27.32 19.59
N TYR A 454 -29.57 -26.77 19.93
CA TYR A 454 -28.27 -27.25 19.45
C TYR A 454 -27.38 -27.58 20.64
N ASP A 455 -26.54 -28.59 20.53
CA ASP A 455 -25.48 -28.88 21.52
C ASP A 455 -24.33 -27.85 21.44
N ARG A 456 -24.17 -27.20 20.29
CA ARG A 456 -23.14 -26.21 19.98
C ARG A 456 -23.65 -25.18 18.97
N GLU A 457 -23.26 -23.92 19.12
CA GLU A 457 -23.77 -22.83 18.27
C GLU A 457 -22.96 -22.59 16.99
N ALA A 458 -21.70 -23.06 16.94
CA ALA A 458 -20.77 -22.70 15.85
C ALA A 458 -19.70 -23.75 15.55
N PHE A 459 -19.31 -23.80 14.28
CA PHE A 459 -18.07 -24.41 13.80
C PHE A 459 -16.94 -23.37 13.81
N THR A 460 -15.72 -23.74 14.18
CA THR A 460 -14.57 -22.81 14.21
C THR A 460 -13.36 -23.41 13.50
N ASN A 461 -13.01 -22.87 12.32
CA ASN A 461 -11.78 -23.22 11.62
C ASN A 461 -10.65 -22.26 12.00
N THR A 462 -9.42 -22.74 11.92
CA THR A 462 -8.23 -21.89 12.02
C THR A 462 -7.52 -21.84 10.69
N TYR A 463 -7.02 -20.66 10.32
CA TYR A 463 -6.21 -20.43 9.14
C TYR A 463 -4.79 -20.01 9.54
N LYS A 464 -3.79 -20.63 8.93
CA LYS A 464 -2.40 -20.20 9.04
C LYS A 464 -1.70 -20.37 7.69
N ALA A 465 -1.26 -19.25 7.12
CA ALA A 465 -0.39 -19.28 5.96
C ALA A 465 0.99 -19.86 6.33
N ALA A 466 1.57 -20.64 5.43
CA ALA A 466 2.94 -21.10 5.54
C ALA A 466 3.92 -19.92 5.42
N ALA A 467 4.98 -19.97 6.22
CA ALA A 467 6.05 -18.98 6.21
C ALA A 467 6.74 -18.90 4.84
N THR A 468 7.41 -17.79 4.58
CA THR A 468 8.12 -17.54 3.33
C THR A 468 9.51 -16.96 3.60
N SER A 469 10.35 -16.91 2.57
CA SER A 469 11.68 -16.30 2.69
C SER A 469 12.09 -15.54 1.44
N LEU A 470 12.94 -14.53 1.62
CA LEU A 470 13.44 -13.70 0.53
C LEU A 470 14.92 -13.38 0.69
N VAL A 471 15.67 -13.50 -0.41
CA VAL A 471 17.05 -13.04 -0.52
C VAL A 471 17.05 -11.60 -1.04
N VAL A 472 17.46 -10.66 -0.19
CA VAL A 472 17.76 -9.28 -0.60
C VAL A 472 19.07 -9.27 -1.38
N LYS A 473 19.14 -8.44 -2.43
CA LYS A 473 20.33 -8.33 -3.30
C LYS A 473 20.77 -6.88 -3.45
N ALA A 474 22.04 -6.69 -3.75
CA ALA A 474 22.61 -5.45 -4.23
C ALA A 474 23.67 -5.75 -5.30
N SER A 475 24.27 -4.70 -5.87
CA SER A 475 25.45 -4.85 -6.72
C SER A 475 26.57 -3.90 -6.28
N LYS A 476 27.80 -4.27 -6.60
CA LYS A 476 29.03 -3.54 -6.32
C LYS A 476 29.85 -3.37 -7.60
N LYS A 477 30.40 -2.18 -7.80
CA LYS A 477 31.39 -1.86 -8.82
C LYS A 477 32.66 -1.31 -8.16
N LEU A 478 33.79 -1.54 -8.81
CA LEU A 478 35.09 -0.95 -8.47
C LEU A 478 35.68 -0.34 -9.74
N ALA A 479 36.04 0.93 -9.67
CA ALA A 479 36.78 1.64 -10.72
C ALA A 479 38.25 1.79 -10.31
N GLY A 480 39.17 1.66 -11.27
CA GLY A 480 40.62 1.77 -11.00
C GLY A 480 41.33 0.48 -10.59
N ALA A 481 40.58 -0.59 -10.25
CA ALA A 481 41.12 -1.93 -10.03
C ALA A 481 40.07 -3.01 -10.33
N THR A 482 40.52 -4.26 -10.49
CA THR A 482 39.64 -5.44 -10.63
C THR A 482 38.93 -5.74 -9.30
N LEU A 483 37.61 -5.92 -9.35
CA LEU A 483 36.82 -6.34 -8.19
C LEU A 483 37.07 -7.82 -7.89
N ALA A 484 37.66 -8.12 -6.73
CA ALA A 484 37.84 -9.48 -6.25
C ALA A 484 36.58 -9.95 -5.48
N ALA A 485 36.33 -11.26 -5.45
CA ALA A 485 35.32 -11.82 -4.56
C ALA A 485 35.71 -11.58 -3.09
N ASP A 486 34.71 -11.44 -2.23
CA ASP A 486 34.82 -11.25 -0.78
C ASP A 486 35.60 -10.00 -0.31
N GLN A 487 35.79 -9.02 -1.21
CA GLN A 487 36.62 -7.83 -1.01
C GLN A 487 35.98 -6.75 -0.13
N PHE A 488 34.70 -6.44 -0.38
CA PHE A 488 33.91 -5.44 0.34
C PHE A 488 32.75 -6.10 1.09
N THR A 489 32.42 -5.56 2.27
CA THR A 489 31.38 -6.08 3.16
C THR A 489 30.20 -5.12 3.21
N PHE A 490 28.99 -5.66 3.20
CA PHE A 490 27.74 -4.92 3.24
C PHE A 490 26.88 -5.40 4.41
N GLU A 491 26.16 -4.47 5.02
CA GLU A 491 25.20 -4.74 6.08
C GLU A 491 23.79 -4.47 5.58
N LEU A 492 22.88 -5.40 5.89
CA LEU A 492 21.44 -5.22 5.77
C LEU A 492 20.91 -4.88 7.16
N VAL A 493 20.44 -3.66 7.32
CA VAL A 493 19.97 -3.09 8.60
C VAL A 493 18.46 -3.01 8.57
N ASP A 494 17.77 -3.52 9.58
CA ASP A 494 16.34 -3.30 9.77
C ASP A 494 16.09 -1.84 10.18
N LYS A 495 15.24 -1.13 9.43
CA LYS A 495 15.06 0.33 9.59
C LYS A 495 14.25 0.70 10.84
N ALA A 496 13.44 -0.22 11.38
CA ALA A 496 12.61 0.02 12.55
C ALA A 496 13.40 -0.15 13.87
N THR A 497 14.31 -1.12 13.90
CA THR A 497 15.12 -1.49 15.07
C THR A 497 16.54 -0.94 15.04
N GLY A 498 17.07 -0.62 13.86
CA GLY A 498 18.47 -0.27 13.64
C GLY A 498 19.43 -1.46 13.72
N GLN A 499 18.92 -2.69 13.83
CA GLN A 499 19.74 -3.90 13.98
C GLN A 499 20.27 -4.39 12.63
N VAL A 500 21.53 -4.84 12.58
CA VAL A 500 22.07 -5.60 11.44
C VAL A 500 21.43 -6.98 11.43
N VAL A 501 20.58 -7.25 10.44
CA VAL A 501 19.87 -8.53 10.25
C VAL A 501 20.57 -9.47 9.25
N GLY A 502 21.55 -8.96 8.52
CA GLY A 502 22.38 -9.76 7.63
C GLY A 502 23.66 -9.05 7.22
N THR A 503 24.71 -9.82 6.97
CA THR A 503 25.97 -9.35 6.39
C THR A 503 26.26 -10.13 5.11
N ALA A 504 26.69 -9.44 4.06
CA ALA A 504 27.08 -10.04 2.80
C ALA A 504 28.39 -9.47 2.30
N LYS A 505 28.98 -10.13 1.30
CA LYS A 505 30.12 -9.60 0.56
C LYS A 505 29.83 -9.65 -0.93
N ASN A 506 30.59 -8.87 -1.71
CA ASN A 506 30.49 -8.94 -3.16
C ASN A 506 31.12 -10.24 -3.71
N LYS A 507 30.53 -10.80 -4.75
CA LYS A 507 31.17 -11.78 -5.64
C LYS A 507 32.04 -11.06 -6.67
N ALA A 508 32.83 -11.81 -7.44
CA ALA A 508 33.70 -11.26 -8.50
C ALA A 508 32.92 -10.62 -9.68
N ASP A 509 31.65 -11.00 -9.88
CA ASP A 509 30.75 -10.36 -10.85
C ASP A 509 30.10 -9.06 -10.31
N GLY A 510 30.39 -8.69 -9.06
CA GLY A 510 29.80 -7.56 -8.38
C GLY A 510 28.46 -7.83 -7.70
N SER A 511 27.86 -9.01 -7.83
CA SER A 511 26.61 -9.31 -7.11
C SER A 511 26.86 -9.42 -5.59
N VAL A 512 25.91 -8.90 -4.80
CA VAL A 512 25.87 -9.01 -3.34
C VAL A 512 24.55 -9.68 -2.99
N GLU A 513 24.58 -10.81 -2.29
CA GLU A 513 23.39 -11.55 -1.88
C GLU A 513 23.41 -11.77 -0.37
N PHE A 514 22.38 -11.30 0.32
CA PHE A 514 22.25 -11.45 1.77
C PHE A 514 21.69 -12.84 2.13
N PRO A 515 21.91 -13.31 3.38
CA PRO A 515 21.18 -14.46 3.91
C PRO A 515 19.67 -14.29 3.72
N ALA A 516 18.97 -15.39 3.44
CA ALA A 516 17.52 -15.36 3.26
C ALA A 516 16.84 -14.91 4.56
N LEU A 517 16.01 -13.87 4.48
CA LEU A 517 15.18 -13.41 5.59
C LEU A 517 13.89 -14.23 5.60
N ASN A 518 13.50 -14.75 6.77
CA ASN A 518 12.30 -15.55 6.96
C ASN A 518 11.16 -14.69 7.52
N TYR A 519 9.94 -14.92 7.04
CA TYR A 519 8.74 -14.18 7.44
C TYR A 519 7.60 -15.16 7.72
N ASP A 520 7.04 -15.09 8.92
CA ASP A 520 5.97 -15.95 9.43
C ASP A 520 4.62 -15.23 9.57
N ALA A 521 4.59 -13.92 9.34
CA ALA A 521 3.40 -13.07 9.31
C ALA A 521 3.40 -12.12 8.09
N ALA A 522 2.21 -11.71 7.66
CA ALA A 522 2.05 -10.68 6.64
C ALA A 522 2.35 -9.28 7.20
N GLY A 523 2.96 -8.42 6.40
CA GLY A 523 3.44 -7.10 6.83
C GLY A 523 4.46 -6.50 5.86
N ASN A 524 4.75 -5.21 6.02
CA ASN A 524 5.81 -4.54 5.27
C ASN A 524 7.04 -4.34 6.16
N HIS A 525 8.19 -4.77 5.68
CA HIS A 525 9.47 -4.61 6.36
C HIS A 525 10.38 -3.72 5.50
N THR A 526 10.99 -2.71 6.10
CA THR A 526 11.92 -1.82 5.39
C THR A 526 13.32 -2.01 5.94
N TYR A 527 14.27 -2.24 5.05
CA TYR A 527 15.67 -2.41 5.36
C TYR A 527 16.52 -1.35 4.65
N THR A 528 17.70 -1.12 5.19
CA THR A 528 18.72 -0.24 4.63
C THR A 528 19.98 -1.05 4.40
N ILE A 529 20.41 -1.12 3.15
CA ILE A 529 21.70 -1.70 2.77
C ILE A 529 22.76 -0.60 2.84
N ARG A 530 23.89 -0.86 3.49
CA ARG A 530 25.06 0.03 3.50
C ARG A 530 26.35 -0.75 3.28
N GLU A 531 27.35 -0.09 2.70
CA GLU A 531 28.71 -0.62 2.67
C GLU A 531 29.43 -0.36 4.01
N VAL A 532 30.24 -1.33 4.45
CA VAL A 532 31.14 -1.17 5.59
C VAL A 532 32.43 -0.53 5.09
N ASN A 533 32.68 0.72 5.52
CA ASN A 533 33.94 1.41 5.28
C ASN A 533 35.01 0.93 6.27
N ASP A 534 35.85 -0.01 5.84
CA ASP A 534 36.99 -0.53 6.61
C ASP A 534 38.31 0.22 6.34
N GLN A 535 38.24 1.40 5.71
CA GLN A 535 39.34 2.36 5.52
C GLN A 535 40.62 1.76 4.90
N LYS A 536 40.51 0.76 4.02
CA LYS A 536 41.69 0.21 3.32
C LYS A 536 42.39 1.31 2.49
N PRO A 537 43.71 1.47 2.60
CA PRO A 537 44.45 2.46 1.81
C PRO A 537 44.23 2.31 0.30
N GLY A 538 44.19 3.45 -0.40
CA GLY A 538 43.95 3.52 -1.84
C GLY A 538 42.48 3.39 -2.27
N TYR A 539 41.56 2.98 -1.39
CA TYR A 539 40.14 2.85 -1.72
C TYR A 539 39.31 4.04 -1.23
N SER A 540 38.41 4.54 -2.09
CA SER A 540 37.29 5.40 -1.69
C SER A 540 36.01 4.58 -1.66
N TYR A 541 35.29 4.64 -0.55
CA TYR A 541 34.09 3.87 -0.28
C TYR A 541 32.83 4.67 -0.65
N ASP A 542 31.76 3.95 -0.99
CA ASP A 542 30.44 4.53 -1.27
C ASP A 542 29.69 4.70 0.07
N ASP A 543 29.41 5.93 0.47
CA ASP A 543 28.76 6.25 1.75
C ASP A 543 27.22 6.21 1.68
N LYS A 544 26.65 5.95 0.50
CA LYS A 544 25.21 5.91 0.33
C LYS A 544 24.55 4.76 1.07
N THR A 545 23.26 4.91 1.28
CA THR A 545 22.38 3.88 1.80
C THR A 545 21.30 3.54 0.78
N LEU A 546 21.09 2.26 0.51
CA LEU A 546 20.04 1.78 -0.40
C LEU A 546 18.88 1.23 0.43
N GLU A 547 17.72 1.89 0.34
CA GLU A 547 16.50 1.42 0.98
C GLU A 547 15.81 0.33 0.14
N VAL A 548 15.37 -0.73 0.81
CA VAL A 548 14.58 -1.82 0.23
C VAL A 548 13.39 -2.10 1.12
N THR A 549 12.19 -2.12 0.54
CA THR A 549 10.95 -2.51 1.22
C THR A 549 10.56 -3.89 0.74
N VAL A 550 10.41 -4.83 1.67
CA VAL A 550 9.89 -6.17 1.46
C VAL A 550 8.44 -6.20 1.92
N ALA A 551 7.52 -6.34 0.97
CA ALA A 551 6.12 -6.57 1.26
C ALA A 551 5.86 -8.08 1.40
N ILE A 552 5.31 -8.50 2.52
CA ILE A 552 4.85 -9.86 2.79
C ILE A 552 3.32 -9.88 2.73
N THR A 553 2.78 -10.56 1.73
CA THR A 553 1.33 -10.69 1.52
C THR A 553 0.91 -12.15 1.63
N ASP A 554 -0.20 -12.39 2.32
CA ASP A 554 -0.90 -13.68 2.24
C ASP A 554 -1.63 -13.76 0.89
N ASN A 555 -1.35 -14.80 0.10
CA ASN A 555 -2.03 -15.01 -1.18
C ASN A 555 -3.45 -15.59 -1.02
N GLY A 556 -3.84 -15.97 0.21
CA GLY A 556 -5.14 -16.56 0.51
C GLY A 556 -5.27 -18.02 0.08
N GLN A 557 -4.18 -18.62 -0.43
CA GLN A 557 -4.02 -20.05 -0.68
C GLN A 557 -3.01 -20.66 0.32
N GLY A 558 -3.02 -20.20 1.57
CA GLY A 558 -2.24 -20.81 2.65
C GLY A 558 -0.73 -20.59 2.57
N GLN A 559 -0.25 -19.59 1.83
CA GLN A 559 1.17 -19.31 1.65
C GLN A 559 1.44 -17.80 1.67
N LEU A 560 2.47 -17.39 2.43
CA LEU A 560 2.98 -16.02 2.36
C LEU A 560 3.85 -15.84 1.12
N GLU A 561 3.73 -14.68 0.47
CA GLU A 561 4.54 -14.26 -0.68
C GLU A 561 5.35 -13.02 -0.30
N ALA A 562 6.64 -13.01 -0.63
CA ALA A 562 7.56 -11.92 -0.31
C ALA A 562 8.05 -11.20 -1.57
N LYS A 563 7.90 -9.87 -1.61
CA LYS A 563 8.31 -9.04 -2.73
C LYS A 563 9.17 -7.86 -2.28
N ALA A 564 10.45 -7.85 -2.67
CA ALA A 564 11.32 -6.68 -2.51
C ALA A 564 11.01 -5.60 -3.57
N THR A 565 11.07 -4.35 -3.14
CA THR A 565 11.07 -3.15 -3.98
C THR A 565 12.22 -2.25 -3.52
N TYR A 566 13.12 -1.89 -4.42
CA TYR A 566 14.30 -1.08 -4.13
C TYR A 566 14.02 0.40 -4.43
N ALA A 567 14.56 1.31 -3.61
CA ALA A 567 14.45 2.75 -3.84
C ALA A 567 15.30 3.24 -5.04
N SER A 568 16.30 2.45 -5.45
CA SER A 568 17.11 2.68 -6.64
C SER A 568 17.67 1.34 -7.15
N GLU A 569 17.86 1.22 -8.47
CA GLU A 569 18.58 0.11 -9.11
C GLU A 569 20.12 0.31 -9.09
N GLU A 570 20.60 1.43 -8.56
CA GLU A 570 22.03 1.75 -8.51
C GLU A 570 22.78 0.98 -7.41
N GLY A 571 23.63 0.04 -7.84
CA GLY A 571 24.62 -0.59 -6.99
C GLY A 571 25.67 0.37 -6.42
N PHE A 572 26.34 -0.07 -5.37
CA PHE A 572 27.44 0.64 -4.72
C PHE A 572 28.66 0.75 -5.66
N ALA A 573 29.44 1.82 -5.58
CA ALA A 573 30.57 2.07 -6.48
C ALA A 573 31.78 2.63 -5.74
N ASN A 574 32.85 1.84 -5.64
CA ASN A 574 34.13 2.29 -5.08
C ASN A 574 35.08 2.72 -6.18
N THR A 575 36.04 3.58 -5.80
CA THR A 575 37.21 3.87 -6.62
C THR A 575 38.46 3.37 -5.91
N TYR A 576 39.47 3.01 -6.69
CA TYR A 576 40.80 2.67 -6.21
C TYR A 576 41.84 3.53 -6.93
N LYS A 577 42.77 4.09 -6.17
CA LYS A 577 43.93 4.83 -6.66
C LYS A 577 45.08 4.68 -5.66
N ALA A 578 46.15 3.99 -6.07
CA ALA A 578 47.37 3.94 -5.29
C ALA A 578 47.99 5.34 -5.10
N ALA A 579 48.58 5.57 -3.92
CA ALA A 579 49.30 6.79 -3.62
C ALA A 579 50.59 6.88 -4.46
N ALA A 580 50.93 8.10 -4.89
CA ALA A 580 52.14 8.37 -5.64
C ALA A 580 53.41 8.00 -4.86
N THR A 581 54.49 7.77 -5.58
CA THR A 581 55.79 7.38 -5.01
C THR A 581 56.91 8.23 -5.60
N SER A 582 58.09 8.20 -4.98
CA SER A 582 59.24 8.92 -5.53
C SER A 582 60.56 8.19 -5.36
N LEU A 583 61.50 8.47 -6.26
CA LEU A 583 62.79 7.79 -6.36
C LEU A 583 63.92 8.80 -6.58
N VAL A 584 64.98 8.70 -5.77
CA VAL A 584 66.19 9.51 -5.90
C VAL A 584 67.20 8.78 -6.77
N VAL A 585 67.58 9.40 -7.88
CA VAL A 585 68.61 8.89 -8.79
C VAL A 585 69.99 9.37 -8.35
N LYS A 586 70.99 8.47 -8.40
CA LYS A 586 72.37 8.76 -7.98
C LYS A 586 73.37 8.37 -9.06
N ALA A 587 74.42 9.16 -9.18
CA ALA A 587 75.58 8.93 -10.04
C ALA A 587 76.86 9.33 -9.28
N SER A 588 78.03 9.14 -9.88
CA SER A 588 79.30 9.60 -9.32
C SER A 588 80.20 10.27 -10.36
N LYS A 589 81.10 11.13 -9.88
CA LYS A 589 82.07 11.87 -10.67
C LYS A 589 83.48 11.67 -10.14
N LYS A 590 84.40 11.36 -11.05
CA LYS A 590 85.85 11.35 -10.82
C LYS A 590 86.51 12.42 -11.69
N LEU A 591 87.61 12.99 -11.19
CA LEU A 591 88.45 13.95 -11.91
C LEU A 591 89.91 13.52 -11.77
N ALA A 592 90.57 13.27 -12.89
CA ALA A 592 92.01 13.00 -12.96
C ALA A 592 92.77 14.29 -13.28
N GLY A 593 93.95 14.48 -12.69
CA GLY A 593 94.82 15.63 -12.95
C GLY A 593 94.51 16.91 -12.18
N ALA A 594 93.39 16.97 -11.46
CA ALA A 594 93.03 18.07 -10.54
C ALA A 594 92.20 17.57 -9.36
N THR A 595 92.06 18.39 -8.32
CA THR A 595 91.16 18.12 -7.18
C THR A 595 89.72 18.43 -7.60
N LEU A 596 88.79 17.50 -7.35
CA LEU A 596 87.37 17.72 -7.60
C LEU A 596 86.79 18.65 -6.53
N VAL A 597 86.15 19.74 -6.97
CA VAL A 597 85.46 20.70 -6.09
C VAL A 597 83.95 20.48 -6.16
N ALA A 598 83.23 20.79 -5.08
CA ALA A 598 81.76 20.78 -5.11
C ALA A 598 81.20 21.74 -6.17
N ASP A 599 80.05 21.39 -6.74
CA ASP A 599 79.31 22.16 -7.74
C ASP A 599 80.08 22.44 -9.06
N GLN A 600 81.16 21.71 -9.32
CA GLN A 600 82.08 21.94 -10.45
C GLN A 600 81.53 21.47 -11.80
N PHE A 601 80.85 20.33 -11.86
CA PHE A 601 80.31 19.75 -13.10
C PHE A 601 78.80 19.53 -12.99
N THR A 602 78.08 19.80 -14.09
CA THR A 602 76.62 19.65 -14.19
C THR A 602 76.25 18.35 -14.89
N PHE A 603 75.27 17.63 -14.35
CA PHE A 603 74.71 16.39 -14.90
C PHE A 603 73.24 16.59 -15.22
N GLU A 604 72.79 16.00 -16.31
CA GLU A 604 71.41 16.06 -16.79
C GLU A 604 70.81 14.65 -16.75
N LEU A 605 69.63 14.54 -16.16
CA LEU A 605 68.75 13.38 -16.28
C LEU A 605 67.68 13.75 -17.32
N VAL A 606 67.63 12.99 -18.41
CA VAL A 606 66.66 13.18 -19.49
C VAL A 606 65.67 12.02 -19.56
N ASP A 607 64.44 12.29 -20.01
CA ASP A 607 63.47 11.25 -20.34
C ASP A 607 63.72 10.63 -21.74
N LYS A 608 62.87 9.67 -22.13
CA LYS A 608 62.91 9.00 -23.44
C LYS A 608 62.83 9.94 -24.65
N ASP A 609 62.30 11.15 -24.49
CA ASP A 609 62.16 12.13 -25.57
C ASP A 609 63.33 13.14 -25.58
N GLY A 610 64.32 12.93 -24.70
CA GLY A 610 65.52 13.77 -24.57
C GLY A 610 65.29 15.06 -23.77
N LYS A 611 64.11 15.23 -23.15
CA LYS A 611 63.81 16.39 -22.32
C LYS A 611 64.46 16.24 -20.95
N VAL A 612 65.14 17.29 -20.48
CA VAL A 612 65.72 17.33 -19.14
C VAL A 612 64.61 17.34 -18.08
N VAL A 613 64.57 16.29 -17.26
CA VAL A 613 63.62 16.12 -16.14
C VAL A 613 64.27 16.35 -14.79
N GLY A 614 65.60 16.35 -14.71
CA GLY A 614 66.36 16.72 -13.52
C GLY A 614 67.77 17.18 -13.87
N THR A 615 68.32 18.07 -13.05
CA THR A 615 69.74 18.45 -13.09
C THR A 615 70.35 18.27 -11.71
N ALA A 616 71.62 17.92 -11.69
CA ALA A 616 72.40 17.75 -10.47
C ALA A 616 73.83 18.25 -10.70
N LYS A 617 74.56 18.47 -9.62
CA LYS A 617 76.00 18.71 -9.66
C LYS A 617 76.74 17.74 -8.74
N ASN A 618 78.04 17.57 -8.95
CA ASN A 618 78.85 16.76 -8.05
C ASN A 618 79.08 17.46 -6.71
N LYS A 619 79.08 16.70 -5.62
CA LYS A 619 79.64 17.11 -4.33
C LYS A 619 81.17 16.93 -4.36
N ALA A 620 81.87 17.40 -3.33
CA ALA A 620 83.33 17.30 -3.23
C ALA A 620 83.85 15.85 -3.09
N ASP A 621 83.01 14.92 -2.62
CA ASP A 621 83.29 13.47 -2.58
C ASP A 621 83.03 12.77 -3.92
N GLY A 622 82.60 13.51 -4.94
CA GLY A 622 82.22 12.99 -6.25
C GLY A 622 80.79 12.44 -6.33
N SER A 623 80.01 12.39 -5.27
CA SER A 623 78.62 11.94 -5.36
C SER A 623 77.74 12.96 -6.12
N VAL A 624 76.85 12.44 -6.98
CA VAL A 624 75.86 13.21 -7.73
C VAL A 624 74.48 12.68 -7.36
N GLU A 625 73.56 13.56 -6.97
CA GLU A 625 72.24 13.19 -6.46
C GLU A 625 71.18 14.10 -7.09
N PHE A 626 70.27 13.51 -7.85
CA PHE A 626 69.21 14.23 -8.56
C PHE A 626 68.02 14.51 -7.63
N PRO A 627 67.22 15.56 -7.92
CA PRO A 627 65.90 15.72 -7.32
C PRO A 627 65.07 14.45 -7.47
N ALA A 628 64.25 14.14 -6.45
CA ALA A 628 63.41 12.94 -6.46
C ALA A 628 62.40 12.98 -7.62
N LEU A 629 62.38 11.93 -8.43
CA LEU A 629 61.39 11.74 -9.49
C LEU A 629 60.07 11.28 -8.84
N SER A 630 58.97 11.94 -9.17
CA SER A 630 57.63 11.57 -8.68
C SER A 630 56.89 10.75 -9.73
N PHE A 631 56.22 9.67 -9.31
CA PHE A 631 55.44 8.78 -10.16
C PHE A 631 54.03 8.63 -9.57
N ASP A 632 53.02 8.99 -10.35
CA ASP A 632 51.59 8.96 -9.99
C ASP A 632 50.80 7.86 -10.70
N ALA A 633 51.47 7.07 -11.55
CA ALA A 633 50.94 5.90 -12.24
C ALA A 633 51.95 4.74 -12.19
N ALA A 634 51.45 3.51 -12.27
CA ALA A 634 52.27 2.32 -12.50
C ALA A 634 52.69 2.22 -13.98
N GLY A 635 53.89 1.72 -14.23
CA GLY A 635 54.47 1.58 -15.57
C GLY A 635 55.99 1.55 -15.55
N ASP A 636 56.59 1.26 -16.70
CA ASP A 636 58.04 1.30 -16.90
C ASP A 636 58.46 2.63 -17.49
N TYR A 637 59.35 3.33 -16.80
CA TYR A 637 59.89 4.64 -17.19
C TYR A 637 61.36 4.50 -17.57
N SER A 638 61.74 5.09 -18.71
CA SER A 638 63.12 5.08 -19.20
C SER A 638 63.71 6.48 -19.19
N PHE A 639 64.91 6.60 -18.63
CA PHE A 639 65.68 7.83 -18.52
C PHE A 639 67.12 7.59 -18.97
N LYS A 640 67.85 8.68 -19.26
CA LYS A 640 69.31 8.65 -19.39
C LYS A 640 69.97 9.69 -18.49
N ILE A 641 71.11 9.33 -17.93
CA ILE A 641 72.00 10.23 -17.20
C ILE A 641 73.17 10.58 -18.12
N ARG A 642 73.47 11.86 -18.27
CA ARG A 642 74.64 12.36 -19.01
C ARG A 642 75.34 13.50 -18.27
N GLU A 643 76.63 13.69 -18.52
CA GLU A 643 77.33 14.90 -18.14
C GLU A 643 77.08 16.01 -19.17
N LYS A 644 76.95 17.25 -18.69
CA LYS A 644 76.90 18.43 -19.55
C LYS A 644 78.31 18.91 -19.85
N ASN A 645 78.70 18.89 -21.12
CA ASN A 645 79.93 19.53 -21.56
C ASN A 645 79.76 21.07 -21.53
N GLU A 646 80.40 21.71 -20.54
CA GLU A 646 80.35 23.17 -20.35
C GLU A 646 81.53 23.90 -21.02
N GLY A 647 82.45 23.17 -21.68
CA GLY A 647 83.51 23.75 -22.51
C GLY A 647 84.65 24.45 -21.74
N ALA A 648 84.82 24.18 -20.44
CA ALA A 648 85.88 24.80 -19.65
C ALA A 648 87.29 24.41 -20.16
N ALA A 649 88.17 25.40 -20.29
CA ALA A 649 89.53 25.19 -20.80
C ALA A 649 90.35 24.26 -19.88
N GLY A 650 91.14 23.38 -20.49
CA GLY A 650 91.95 22.38 -19.80
C GLY A 650 91.21 21.11 -19.38
N TYR A 651 89.86 21.05 -19.48
CA TYR A 651 89.07 19.88 -19.13
C TYR A 651 88.67 19.04 -20.35
N THR A 652 88.77 17.73 -20.21
CA THR A 652 88.12 16.75 -21.10
C THR A 652 86.92 16.17 -20.36
N TYR A 653 85.73 16.33 -20.94
CA TYR A 653 84.45 15.89 -20.37
C TYR A 653 84.12 14.45 -20.77
N ASP A 654 83.35 13.75 -19.94
CA ASP A 654 82.89 12.39 -20.23
C ASP A 654 81.65 12.44 -21.13
N ALA A 655 81.74 11.85 -22.32
CA ALA A 655 80.65 11.81 -23.30
C ALA A 655 79.71 10.60 -23.13
N SER A 656 79.89 9.78 -22.09
CA SER A 656 79.05 8.60 -21.84
C SER A 656 77.61 8.99 -21.50
N GLU A 657 76.64 8.23 -22.01
CA GLU A 657 75.26 8.23 -21.50
C GLU A 657 74.99 6.91 -20.78
N PHE A 658 74.27 6.97 -19.65
CA PHE A 658 73.88 5.79 -18.87
C PHE A 658 72.35 5.65 -18.87
N ASP A 659 71.86 4.54 -19.40
CA ASP A 659 70.44 4.20 -19.35
C ASP A 659 70.01 3.79 -17.92
N LEU A 660 68.89 4.34 -17.48
CA LEU A 660 68.20 4.04 -16.21
C LEU A 660 66.76 3.62 -16.56
N THR A 661 66.36 2.43 -16.14
CA THR A 661 64.94 2.05 -16.14
C THR A 661 64.38 2.09 -14.72
N VAL A 662 63.15 2.57 -14.58
CA VAL A 662 62.41 2.60 -13.32
C VAL A 662 61.09 1.85 -13.54
N ALA A 663 60.98 0.67 -12.94
CA ALA A 663 59.72 -0.06 -12.88
C ALA A 663 58.90 0.50 -11.71
N VAL A 664 57.72 1.02 -11.99
CA VAL A 664 56.76 1.50 -10.97
C VAL A 664 55.59 0.52 -10.92
N THR A 665 55.45 -0.18 -9.81
CA THR A 665 54.39 -1.17 -9.59
C THR A 665 53.48 -0.74 -8.47
N ASP A 666 52.19 -1.02 -8.59
CA ASP A 666 51.28 -1.00 -7.45
C ASP A 666 51.52 -2.23 -6.57
N ASN A 667 51.73 -2.03 -5.26
CA ASN A 667 51.96 -3.12 -4.32
C ASN A 667 50.66 -3.81 -3.83
N GLY A 668 49.49 -3.36 -4.30
CA GLY A 668 48.17 -3.88 -3.91
C GLY A 668 47.72 -3.45 -2.51
N GLN A 669 48.50 -2.59 -1.85
CA GLN A 669 48.21 -2.01 -0.53
C GLN A 669 47.90 -0.50 -0.63
N GLY A 670 47.52 -0.02 -1.82
CA GLY A 670 47.19 1.39 -2.05
C GLY A 670 48.39 2.31 -2.19
N GLN A 671 49.58 1.78 -2.53
CA GLN A 671 50.83 2.54 -2.64
C GLN A 671 51.64 2.09 -3.86
N LEU A 672 52.14 3.04 -4.66
CA LEU A 672 53.10 2.74 -5.72
C LEU A 672 54.51 2.53 -5.14
N GLU A 673 55.26 1.63 -5.75
CA GLU A 673 56.67 1.34 -5.45
C GLU A 673 57.51 1.51 -6.71
N ALA A 674 58.55 2.35 -6.65
CA ALA A 674 59.46 2.62 -7.76
C ALA A 674 60.82 1.96 -7.56
N LYS A 675 61.25 1.12 -8.51
CA LYS A 675 62.51 0.38 -8.46
C LYS A 675 63.41 0.73 -9.65
N ALA A 676 64.54 1.37 -9.35
CA ALA A 676 65.59 1.61 -10.34
C ALA A 676 66.28 0.30 -10.77
N SER A 677 66.65 0.21 -12.04
CA SER A 677 67.52 -0.81 -12.60
C SER A 677 68.46 -0.18 -13.62
N ASN A 678 69.77 -0.27 -13.36
CA ASN A 678 70.81 0.23 -14.26
C ASN A 678 71.71 -0.94 -14.67
N ALA A 679 72.08 -1.02 -15.94
CA ALA A 679 73.00 -2.06 -16.42
C ALA A 679 74.43 -1.90 -15.84
N LYS A 680 74.82 -0.67 -15.50
CA LYS A 680 76.09 -0.31 -14.83
C LYS A 680 75.84 0.90 -13.90
N PRO A 681 76.61 1.07 -12.82
CA PRO A 681 76.64 2.33 -12.08
C PRO A 681 77.01 3.50 -13.00
N ALA A 682 76.30 4.62 -12.88
CA ALA A 682 76.60 5.83 -13.64
C ALA A 682 77.80 6.55 -13.00
N GLU A 683 79.00 6.17 -13.40
CA GLU A 683 80.25 6.83 -13.01
C GLU A 683 80.82 7.61 -14.21
N PHE A 684 80.98 8.91 -14.06
CA PHE A 684 81.59 9.77 -15.07
C PHE A 684 83.03 10.12 -14.67
N SER A 685 83.95 10.26 -15.62
CA SER A 685 85.37 10.56 -15.36
C SER A 685 85.92 11.65 -16.27
N ASN A 686 86.21 12.82 -15.71
CA ASN A 686 86.91 13.89 -16.43
C ASN A 686 88.42 13.80 -16.23
N SER A 687 89.16 14.43 -17.14
CA SER A 687 90.58 14.73 -16.94
C SER A 687 90.86 16.22 -17.10
N TYR A 688 91.82 16.72 -16.33
CA TYR A 688 92.33 18.08 -16.42
C TYR A 688 93.81 18.06 -16.82
N LYS A 689 94.19 18.93 -17.75
CA LYS A 689 95.57 19.23 -18.09
C LYS A 689 95.69 20.68 -18.57
N ALA A 690 96.49 21.50 -17.88
CA ALA A 690 96.81 22.83 -18.35
C ALA A 690 97.68 22.81 -19.62
N GLY A 691 97.50 23.85 -20.46
CA GLY A 691 98.35 24.09 -21.63
C GLY A 691 99.77 24.49 -21.23
N ALA A 692 100.75 24.05 -22.02
CA ALA A 692 102.16 24.37 -21.80
C ALA A 692 102.42 25.87 -21.88
N ALA A 693 103.36 26.35 -21.06
CA ALA A 693 103.80 27.74 -21.06
C ALA A 693 105.27 27.86 -21.44
N SER A 694 105.74 29.07 -21.76
CA SER A 694 107.13 29.28 -22.20
C SER A 694 107.78 30.55 -21.64
N LEU A 695 109.11 30.51 -21.55
CA LEU A 695 109.96 31.60 -21.06
C LEU A 695 111.15 31.81 -22.00
N VAL A 696 111.40 33.06 -22.39
CA VAL A 696 112.64 33.46 -23.06
C VAL A 696 113.64 33.93 -22.02
N VAL A 697 114.89 33.44 -22.13
CA VAL A 697 116.01 33.92 -21.31
C VAL A 697 116.91 34.81 -22.17
N ASP A 698 117.34 35.96 -21.63
CA ASP A 698 118.34 36.83 -22.28
C ASP A 698 119.38 37.39 -21.31
N ALA A 699 120.51 37.78 -21.89
CA ALA A 699 121.67 38.29 -21.17
C ALA A 699 122.49 39.23 -22.06
N LYS A 700 123.36 40.03 -21.43
CA LYS A 700 124.28 40.93 -22.11
C LYS A 700 125.71 40.72 -21.64
N THR A 701 126.67 40.89 -22.52
CA THR A 701 128.11 40.96 -22.22
C THR A 701 128.61 42.38 -22.47
N VAL A 702 129.53 42.85 -21.65
CA VAL A 702 130.21 44.15 -21.80
C VAL A 702 131.71 44.00 -21.50
N ILE A 703 132.52 44.96 -21.95
CA ILE A 703 133.96 45.03 -21.69
C ILE A 703 134.26 46.36 -20.98
N LYS A 704 135.01 46.30 -19.88
CA LYS A 704 135.53 47.44 -19.13
C LYS A 704 137.04 47.52 -19.26
N LYS A 705 137.60 48.72 -19.51
CA LYS A 705 139.06 48.91 -19.64
C LYS A 705 139.61 49.86 -18.59
N GLY A 706 140.82 49.54 -18.10
CA GLY A 706 141.59 50.39 -17.19
C GLY A 706 140.96 50.57 -15.80
N PRO A 707 141.62 51.34 -14.91
CA PRO A 707 141.16 51.54 -13.53
C PRO A 707 139.89 52.39 -13.40
N LYS A 708 139.41 53.01 -14.49
CA LYS A 708 138.20 53.84 -14.53
C LYS A 708 136.93 53.10 -14.99
N GLU A 709 137.05 51.82 -15.36
CA GLU A 709 135.95 51.01 -15.93
C GLU A 709 135.24 51.65 -17.14
N GLU A 710 136.04 52.14 -18.10
CA GLU A 710 135.51 52.70 -19.35
C GLU A 710 134.94 51.58 -20.23
N ASP A 711 133.73 51.77 -20.79
CA ASP A 711 133.08 50.80 -21.66
C ASP A 711 133.78 50.70 -23.03
N VAL A 712 134.14 49.49 -23.42
CA VAL A 712 134.67 49.19 -24.75
C VAL A 712 133.60 48.45 -25.57
N PRO A 713 133.35 48.84 -26.84
CA PRO A 713 132.41 48.13 -27.70
C PRO A 713 132.72 46.64 -27.82
N VAL A 714 131.69 45.83 -27.59
CA VAL A 714 131.71 44.37 -27.81
C VAL A 714 131.71 44.10 -29.32
N LYS A 715 132.47 43.11 -29.77
CA LYS A 715 132.38 42.62 -31.15
C LYS A 715 131.36 41.49 -31.22
N LYS A 716 130.76 41.32 -32.41
CA LYS A 716 129.97 40.14 -32.73
C LYS A 716 130.78 38.87 -32.48
N ASP A 717 130.14 37.84 -31.93
CA ASP A 717 130.69 36.50 -31.74
C ASP A 717 131.94 36.40 -30.80
N GLN A 718 132.18 37.43 -29.97
CA GLN A 718 133.36 37.57 -29.10
C GLN A 718 133.28 36.76 -27.79
N PHE A 719 132.10 36.72 -27.17
CA PHE A 719 131.81 36.02 -25.92
C PHE A 719 130.76 34.93 -26.17
N THR A 720 130.90 33.81 -25.47
CA THR A 720 129.92 32.70 -25.49
C THR A 720 129.26 32.61 -24.13
N LEU A 721 127.93 32.65 -24.09
CA LEU A 721 127.13 32.40 -22.90
C LEU A 721 126.47 31.01 -23.01
N GLU A 722 126.53 30.27 -21.92
CA GLU A 722 125.88 28.97 -21.78
C GLU A 722 124.67 29.10 -20.87
N LEU A 723 123.52 28.64 -21.36
CA LEU A 723 122.37 28.29 -20.54
C LEU A 723 122.42 26.77 -20.29
N VAL A 724 122.54 26.42 -19.02
CA VAL A 724 122.79 25.06 -18.52
C VAL A 724 121.60 24.65 -17.65
N ASP A 725 121.15 23.40 -17.72
CA ASP A 725 120.12 22.90 -16.80
C ASP A 725 120.67 22.60 -15.39
N LYS A 726 119.78 22.23 -14.48
CA LYS A 726 120.12 21.84 -13.09
C LYS A 726 121.10 20.67 -12.98
N ASP A 727 121.23 19.83 -14.01
CA ASP A 727 122.09 18.65 -14.02
C ASP A 727 123.47 18.94 -14.63
N GLY A 728 123.74 20.21 -14.97
CA GLY A 728 125.01 20.64 -15.54
C GLY A 728 125.12 20.43 -17.05
N LYS A 729 124.05 20.00 -17.73
CA LYS A 729 124.04 19.84 -19.19
C LYS A 729 123.80 21.19 -19.85
N VAL A 730 124.69 21.56 -20.76
CA VAL A 730 124.53 22.76 -21.59
C VAL A 730 123.34 22.54 -22.52
N LEU A 731 122.28 23.34 -22.37
CA LEU A 731 121.12 23.34 -23.26
C LEU A 731 121.45 24.12 -24.53
N HIS A 732 122.05 25.29 -24.35
CA HIS A 732 122.44 26.19 -25.43
C HIS A 732 123.75 26.90 -25.08
N ALA A 733 124.71 26.88 -26.00
CA ALA A 733 125.90 27.72 -25.97
C ALA A 733 125.80 28.69 -27.16
N LEU A 734 125.55 29.97 -26.87
CA LEU A 734 125.30 31.00 -27.87
C LEU A 734 126.30 32.14 -27.74
N LYS A 735 126.62 32.77 -28.86
CA LYS A 735 127.54 33.92 -28.87
C LYS A 735 126.78 35.24 -28.91
N ASN A 736 127.42 36.30 -28.41
CA ASN A 736 126.83 37.63 -28.38
C ASN A 736 126.70 38.27 -29.77
N ASP A 737 125.67 39.10 -29.94
CA ASP A 737 125.53 40.02 -31.06
C ASP A 737 126.47 41.23 -30.98
N GLU A 738 126.41 42.12 -31.97
CA GLU A 738 127.21 43.35 -32.06
C GLU A 738 127.01 44.33 -30.90
N ASN A 739 125.95 44.17 -30.10
CA ASN A 739 125.64 44.98 -28.93
C ASN A 739 125.93 44.25 -27.60
N GLY A 740 126.50 43.04 -27.66
CA GLY A 740 126.75 42.18 -26.51
C GLY A 740 125.56 41.33 -26.08
N LYS A 741 124.40 41.36 -26.74
CA LYS A 741 123.21 40.62 -26.31
C LYS A 741 123.26 39.15 -26.76
N VAL A 742 122.75 38.26 -25.92
CA VAL A 742 122.38 36.87 -26.24
C VAL A 742 120.91 36.67 -25.85
N VAL A 743 120.13 36.07 -26.76
CA VAL A 743 118.75 35.63 -26.49
C VAL A 743 118.69 34.14 -26.76
N PHE A 744 118.24 33.36 -25.78
CA PHE A 744 118.11 31.91 -25.89
C PHE A 744 116.75 31.51 -26.47
N PRO A 745 116.64 30.35 -27.16
CA PRO A 745 115.36 29.75 -27.49
C PRO A 745 114.44 29.65 -26.27
N ALA A 746 113.13 29.80 -26.49
CA ALA A 746 112.17 29.73 -25.40
C ALA A 746 112.17 28.35 -24.75
N LEU A 747 112.29 28.32 -23.43
CA LEU A 747 112.10 27.14 -22.60
C LEU A 747 110.60 26.86 -22.51
N THR A 748 110.17 25.63 -22.75
CA THR A 748 108.77 25.19 -22.63
C THR A 748 108.57 24.36 -21.38
N PHE A 749 107.45 24.58 -20.68
CA PHE A 749 107.07 23.91 -19.45
C PHE A 749 105.71 23.24 -19.63
N ASP A 750 105.68 21.90 -19.60
CA ASP A 750 104.47 21.08 -19.73
C ASP A 750 103.82 20.74 -18.37
N ALA A 751 104.39 21.21 -17.26
CA ALA A 751 103.91 20.98 -15.91
C ALA A 751 104.20 22.18 -14.99
N ALA A 752 103.43 22.29 -13.91
CA ALA A 752 103.73 23.19 -12.80
C ALA A 752 104.91 22.65 -11.96
N GLY A 753 105.72 23.55 -11.41
CA GLY A 753 106.90 23.21 -10.63
C GLY A 753 107.96 24.31 -10.61
N GLU A 754 109.04 24.09 -9.87
CA GLU A 754 110.22 24.96 -9.89
C GLU A 754 111.30 24.38 -10.80
N TYR A 755 111.76 25.18 -11.75
CA TYR A 755 112.82 24.85 -12.68
C TYR A 755 114.00 25.79 -12.45
N THR A 756 115.20 25.25 -12.38
CA THR A 756 116.42 26.03 -12.14
C THR A 756 117.40 25.82 -13.29
N TYR A 757 117.88 26.92 -13.84
CA TYR A 757 118.90 26.94 -14.89
C TYR A 757 120.09 27.78 -14.42
N THR A 758 121.24 27.49 -15.00
CA THR A 758 122.50 28.17 -14.73
C THR A 758 122.95 28.90 -15.97
N LEU A 759 122.97 30.23 -15.91
CA LEU A 759 123.48 31.10 -16.96
C LEU A 759 124.90 31.52 -16.59
N ARG A 760 125.87 31.17 -17.44
CA ARG A 760 127.30 31.48 -17.22
C ARG A 760 127.98 31.92 -18.51
N GLN A 761 129.11 32.59 -18.38
CA GLN A 761 129.99 32.88 -19.52
C GLN A 761 131.09 31.83 -19.65
N VAL A 762 131.40 31.43 -20.88
CA VAL A 762 132.54 30.55 -21.18
C VAL A 762 133.82 31.38 -21.21
N LYS A 763 134.83 30.95 -20.45
CA LYS A 763 136.15 31.59 -20.42
C LYS A 763 136.84 31.46 -21.78
N GLY A 764 137.09 32.60 -22.42
CA GLY A 764 137.88 32.66 -23.66
C GLY A 764 139.39 32.76 -23.42
N SER A 765 140.12 33.10 -24.48
CA SER A 765 141.59 33.14 -24.51
C SER A 765 142.17 34.46 -25.08
N GLU A 766 141.39 35.53 -25.13
CA GLU A 766 141.84 36.84 -25.64
C GLU A 766 142.93 37.44 -24.73
N PRO A 767 144.15 37.74 -25.24
CA PRO A 767 145.25 38.24 -24.40
C PRO A 767 144.90 39.56 -23.71
N GLY A 768 145.16 39.63 -22.40
CA GLY A 768 144.85 40.80 -21.57
C GLY A 768 143.39 40.89 -21.10
N MET A 769 142.51 39.98 -21.55
CA MET A 769 141.10 39.92 -21.13
C MET A 769 140.93 39.02 -19.89
N THR A 770 140.35 39.58 -18.82
CA THR A 770 139.81 38.84 -17.68
C THR A 770 138.32 38.67 -17.90
N TYR A 771 137.87 37.42 -18.06
CA TYR A 771 136.48 37.10 -18.32
C TYR A 771 135.66 37.12 -17.01
N ASP A 772 134.41 37.59 -17.08
CA ASP A 772 133.45 37.44 -15.97
C ASP A 772 133.24 35.94 -15.66
N ASP A 773 133.43 35.58 -14.41
CA ASP A 773 133.33 34.24 -13.83
C ASP A 773 132.07 34.05 -12.97
N LYS A 774 131.22 35.07 -12.86
CA LYS A 774 129.93 34.97 -12.19
C LYS A 774 129.05 33.91 -12.82
N ILE A 775 128.21 33.33 -11.98
CA ILE A 775 127.20 32.37 -12.35
C ILE A 775 125.85 32.91 -11.90
N TYR A 776 124.91 33.06 -12.82
CA TYR A 776 123.57 33.56 -12.56
C TYR A 776 122.58 32.38 -12.54
N THR A 777 121.93 32.17 -11.41
CA THR A 777 120.85 31.19 -11.30
C THR A 777 119.56 31.80 -11.82
N VAL A 778 119.03 31.26 -12.91
CA VAL A 778 117.69 31.57 -13.42
C VAL A 778 116.71 30.63 -12.73
N LYS A 779 115.91 31.15 -11.82
CA LYS A 779 114.84 30.40 -11.17
C LYS A 779 113.53 30.67 -11.89
N VAL A 780 112.79 29.62 -12.19
CA VAL A 780 111.50 29.70 -12.88
C VAL A 780 110.46 28.96 -12.05
N THR A 781 109.45 29.67 -11.59
CA THR A 781 108.28 29.10 -10.92
C THR A 781 107.15 29.02 -11.93
N VAL A 782 106.67 27.81 -12.19
CA VAL A 782 105.53 27.55 -13.06
C VAL A 782 104.35 27.11 -12.20
N SER A 783 103.26 27.85 -12.23
CA SER A 783 102.04 27.57 -11.45
C SER A 783 100.84 27.34 -12.35
N ASP A 784 100.00 26.37 -12.00
CA ASP A 784 98.72 26.14 -12.69
C ASP A 784 97.67 27.13 -12.15
N ASN A 785 96.96 27.83 -13.05
CA ASN A 785 95.93 28.79 -12.65
C ASN A 785 94.56 28.14 -12.39
N GLY A 786 94.40 26.83 -12.58
CA GLY A 786 93.13 26.12 -12.46
C GLY A 786 92.13 26.38 -13.59
N GLN A 787 92.51 27.17 -14.59
CA GLN A 787 91.71 27.58 -15.75
C GLN A 787 92.30 27.06 -17.07
N GLY A 788 93.09 25.98 -17.01
CA GLY A 788 93.68 25.32 -18.16
C GLY A 788 94.98 25.96 -18.67
N GLN A 789 95.63 26.84 -17.91
CA GLN A 789 96.88 27.50 -18.31
C GLN A 789 97.95 27.44 -17.22
N LEU A 790 99.19 27.13 -17.62
CA LEU A 790 100.35 27.34 -16.79
C LEU A 790 100.79 28.81 -16.86
N LEU A 791 101.10 29.41 -15.71
CA LEU A 791 101.66 30.74 -15.56
C LEU A 791 103.14 30.61 -15.20
N VAL A 792 103.99 31.48 -15.76
CA VAL A 792 105.44 31.44 -15.55
C VAL A 792 105.91 32.75 -14.92
N GLN A 793 106.66 32.63 -13.82
CA GLN A 793 107.40 33.72 -13.18
C GLN A 793 108.88 33.34 -13.12
N ALA A 794 109.79 34.29 -13.34
CA ALA A 794 111.22 33.98 -13.34
C ALA A 794 112.11 35.09 -12.81
N GLU A 795 113.14 34.71 -12.05
CA GLU A 795 114.22 35.57 -11.55
C GLU A 795 115.45 35.43 -12.46
N ASN A 796 116.17 36.52 -12.72
CA ASN A 796 117.38 36.58 -13.57
C ASN A 796 117.19 36.06 -15.01
N ALA A 797 115.95 35.89 -15.48
CA ALA A 797 115.68 35.45 -16.85
C ALA A 797 116.00 36.52 -17.91
N THR A 798 115.99 37.80 -17.55
CA THR A 798 116.37 38.91 -18.44
C THR A 798 117.20 39.93 -17.67
N GLY A 799 117.95 40.76 -18.39
CA GLY A 799 118.71 41.87 -17.80
C GLY A 799 119.99 41.47 -17.06
N VAL A 800 120.42 40.20 -17.13
CA VAL A 800 121.72 39.74 -16.62
C VAL A 800 122.85 40.37 -17.46
N VAL A 801 123.89 40.88 -16.80
CA VAL A 801 125.06 41.49 -17.46
C VAL A 801 126.36 40.89 -16.97
N PHE A 802 127.12 40.29 -17.89
CA PHE A 802 128.49 39.81 -17.67
C PHE A 802 129.50 40.90 -18.04
N VAL A 803 130.45 41.18 -17.13
CA VAL A 803 131.38 42.31 -17.19
C VAL A 803 132.83 41.82 -17.31
N ASN A 804 133.35 41.83 -18.53
CA ASN A 804 134.72 41.45 -18.86
C ASN A 804 135.69 42.63 -18.69
N ARG A 805 136.99 42.39 -18.45
CA ARG A 805 137.96 43.43 -18.10
C ARG A 805 139.26 43.35 -18.91
N LEU A 806 139.71 44.46 -19.49
CA LEU A 806 140.89 44.55 -20.37
C LEU A 806 142.01 45.42 -19.75
N ALA A 807 143.25 44.91 -19.75
CA ALA A 807 144.43 45.56 -19.17
C ALA A 807 145.14 46.59 -20.09
N GLU A 808 146.01 47.43 -19.53
CA GLU A 808 146.84 48.43 -20.24
C GLU A 808 148.34 48.18 -20.04
N THR A 809 149.16 48.57 -21.03
CA THR A 809 150.62 48.30 -21.09
C THR A 809 151.44 49.60 -21.11
N SER A 810 152.52 49.67 -20.30
CA SER A 810 153.31 50.90 -20.08
C SER A 810 154.79 50.79 -20.50
N GLN A 811 155.41 51.93 -20.83
CA GLN A 811 156.85 52.09 -21.13
C GLN A 811 157.65 52.62 -19.92
N THR A 812 158.99 52.53 -19.98
CA THR A 812 159.96 52.85 -18.90
C THR A 812 160.47 54.30 -18.91
N GLU A 813 160.69 54.90 -17.73
CA GLU A 813 161.33 56.21 -17.51
C GLU A 813 162.78 56.10 -16.98
N ASP A 814 163.55 57.20 -17.07
CA ASP A 814 164.40 57.76 -15.98
C ASP A 814 164.94 59.17 -16.41
N PRO A 815 165.46 60.08 -15.54
CA PRO A 815 165.43 60.10 -14.06
C PRO A 815 164.95 61.41 -13.38
N GLY A 816 164.30 61.23 -12.22
CA GLY A 816 164.93 61.62 -10.94
C GLY A 816 164.47 62.87 -10.17
N LYS A 817 163.80 62.66 -9.02
CA LYS A 817 164.18 63.24 -7.69
C LYS A 817 163.32 62.73 -6.53
N ASP A 818 163.98 62.28 -5.45
CA ASP A 818 163.43 62.13 -4.08
C ASP A 818 163.64 63.47 -3.32
N PRO A 819 162.74 63.92 -2.40
CA PRO A 819 162.76 63.46 -1.00
C PRO A 819 161.39 63.39 -0.25
N GLY A 820 161.05 62.21 0.29
CA GLY A 820 160.78 62.00 1.74
C GLY A 820 159.53 62.53 2.51
N LYS A 821 158.92 61.58 3.26
CA LYS A 821 158.39 61.65 4.66
C LYS A 821 156.98 62.20 5.03
N LYS A 822 156.36 61.48 5.99
CA LYS A 822 155.30 61.87 6.98
C LYS A 822 153.87 62.10 6.43
N GLU A 823 152.76 61.89 7.17
CA GLU A 823 152.42 61.12 8.40
C GLU A 823 150.86 60.98 8.48
N GLU A 824 150.31 60.36 9.54
CA GLU A 824 148.88 60.14 9.82
C GLU A 824 147.91 61.34 9.64
N LYS A 825 146.61 61.10 9.30
CA LYS A 825 145.47 61.14 10.26
C LYS A 825 144.06 60.84 9.70
N GLN A 826 143.10 60.66 10.62
CA GLN A 826 141.69 60.26 10.46
C GLN A 826 140.68 61.42 10.27
N LEU A 827 139.55 61.12 9.57
CA LEU A 827 138.14 61.57 9.79
C LEU A 827 137.81 63.10 9.70
N PRO A 828 136.53 63.60 9.65
CA PRO A 828 135.21 62.94 9.77
C PRO A 828 134.08 63.35 8.75
N LYS A 829 132.86 62.85 9.03
CA LYS A 829 131.47 63.04 8.52
C LYS A 829 130.99 64.41 7.94
N THR A 830 129.96 64.41 7.06
CA THR A 830 128.53 64.88 7.25
C THR A 830 127.84 65.35 5.94
N GLY A 831 126.49 65.32 5.88
CA GLY A 831 125.67 66.10 4.91
C GLY A 831 124.41 65.41 4.33
N GLU A 832 123.21 65.97 4.56
CA GLU A 832 121.91 65.56 3.95
C GLU A 832 121.53 66.43 2.72
N ALA A 833 120.57 65.99 1.88
CA ALA A 833 119.34 66.76 1.51
C ALA A 833 118.45 66.14 0.38
N SER A 834 117.25 65.70 0.76
CA SER A 834 115.90 65.83 0.16
C SER A 834 115.56 66.01 -1.37
N SER A 835 114.70 65.09 -1.85
CA SER A 835 113.31 65.31 -2.39
C SER A 835 112.96 65.52 -3.90
N ILE A 836 111.65 65.30 -4.21
CA ILE A 836 110.82 65.57 -5.43
C ILE A 836 110.73 64.38 -6.45
N LEU A 837 109.63 63.61 -6.55
CA LEU A 837 108.33 63.78 -7.30
C LEU A 837 108.47 63.67 -8.86
N LEU A 838 107.58 63.13 -9.72
CA LEU A 838 106.13 62.80 -9.70
C LEU A 838 105.68 61.95 -10.95
N ILE A 839 104.46 61.36 -10.91
CA ILE A 839 103.53 60.97 -12.04
C ILE A 839 103.91 59.78 -12.98
N GLY A 840 103.00 58.86 -13.35
CA GLY A 840 101.62 58.60 -12.88
C GLY A 840 100.72 57.79 -13.86
N LEU A 841 99.56 57.32 -13.35
CA LEU A 841 98.37 56.71 -14.00
C LEU A 841 98.56 55.47 -14.91
N GLY A 842 97.72 54.43 -14.92
CA GLY A 842 96.51 54.12 -14.13
C GLY A 842 95.31 53.73 -15.01
N PHE A 843 94.58 52.67 -14.69
CA PHE A 843 93.14 52.52 -15.03
C PHE A 843 92.41 51.53 -14.12
N VAL A 844 91.12 51.78 -13.91
CA VAL A 844 90.19 51.06 -13.02
C VAL A 844 89.20 50.26 -13.85
N LEU A 845 88.75 49.11 -13.36
CA LEU A 845 87.38 48.64 -13.64
C LEU A 845 86.81 47.85 -12.45
N VAL A 846 85.72 48.35 -11.89
CA VAL A 846 84.88 47.70 -10.88
C VAL A 846 83.61 47.23 -11.57
N ILE A 847 83.18 45.99 -11.32
CA ILE A 847 81.81 45.53 -11.64
C ILE A 847 81.11 45.10 -10.36
N VAL A 848 79.84 45.48 -10.29
CA VAL A 848 78.99 45.51 -9.09
C VAL A 848 78.47 44.12 -8.73
N ALA A 849 78.60 43.73 -7.46
CA ALA A 849 77.84 42.62 -6.88
C ALA A 849 76.51 43.16 -6.32
N GLY A 850 75.39 42.78 -6.94
CA GLY A 850 74.05 43.06 -6.42
C GLY A 850 73.52 41.89 -5.61
N PHE A 851 73.44 42.04 -4.28
CA PHE A 851 72.72 41.11 -3.40
C PHE A 851 71.47 41.80 -2.85
N VAL A 852 70.29 41.22 -3.10
CA VAL A 852 69.01 41.61 -2.49
C VAL A 852 68.33 40.34 -1.98
N VAL A 853 67.99 40.29 -0.70
CA VAL A 853 67.27 39.17 -0.07
C VAL A 853 66.25 39.70 0.94
N ARG A 854 65.03 39.15 0.89
CA ARG A 854 63.90 39.24 1.85
C ARG A 854 63.22 40.62 1.99
N ARG A 855 61.89 40.71 1.88
CA ARG A 855 60.92 39.91 2.68
C ARG A 855 59.51 39.80 2.04
N GLU A 856 58.81 38.75 2.50
CA GLU A 856 57.35 38.54 2.53
C GLU A 856 56.60 38.32 1.20
N GLN A 857 55.40 37.70 1.17
CA GLN A 857 54.54 37.21 2.28
C GLN A 857 53.91 35.81 1.99
N VAL A 858 53.17 35.24 2.95
CA VAL A 858 52.40 33.97 2.87
C VAL A 858 50.95 34.25 2.48
N LYS A 859 50.32 33.41 1.62
CA LYS A 859 48.90 33.03 1.72
C LYS A 859 48.54 31.87 0.77
N ASN A 860 47.73 30.94 1.32
CA ASN A 860 46.92 29.86 0.74
C ASN A 860 47.14 29.46 -0.72
#